data_AF-A0A954R7L0-F1
#
_entry.id   AF-A0A954R7L0-F1
#
_cell.length_a   1.000
_cell.length_b   1.000
_cell.length_c   1.000
_cell.angle_alpha   90.00
_cell.angle_beta   90.00
_cell.angle_gamma   90.00
#
_symmetry.space_group_name_H-M   'P 1'
#
loop_
_entity.id
_entity.type
_entity.pdbx_description
1 polymer ?
#
loop_
_entity_poly.entity_id
_entity_poly.type
_entity_poly.pdbx_seq_one_letter_code
_entity_poly.pdbx_strand_id
1 'polypeptide(L)'
;MKYARLVFALTCLLLSPWASRLFAQGKDRAAENLQPLTEVAENLYLFRDTCNVYVLRDGDAALLFNLGGGDVLQFLKDVGVERVEWIVLTDHHREQNQGIGQVNRMVTKVAAPLAERELLEMPRSFRKWRPSLGDKYTVHGASYVRPPAAPIKLDRLLADGDKFEWRGHVIRCVSTPGHSPGGMSYVLEGKSGSFAIIGGLMYDGARMTNWYDTEWDYGFAKGLDALIESVDRLRPLELSWALPAQGPTIRRADEQLDEYHAKLTKFRPDYVRGYPVNNLTTRTEPDPHVKPTAIPQIVQVTPHLYKFSDQLAGKNFNIIIADSGHGLLLDCGLFSELQLHDLIREMQTHLGLKQIDALWINHMHGDHFTLGAVLKKRYGVKIWTLDRIADKVENPLRYDYCALITSYNPAYEGLPVDRPLKDGEVVEWEGMKLHIDWMPGQTEFGNCLWLELDGRRIAFTGDNLFGDPTDPEQNGHEAVVARNSAIFEEGYLLGSRYLRDLKPDIIMGAHNVLMVNPRAFVERYHAWAQRIITQYKQLLPDPNYEYEFDPFWVSAYPYRVDLQTERTREVTVTVRNFRDRPQRHEIHLRLPPGVTADPPSLVGTVAAKSRERYTVTLTADPERVEPGLRIVPFDIQLDDRRYGQLFDFLIQAAPPAEAQTEP
;
A
#
# COMPACT_ATOMS: atom_id res chain seq x y z
N MET A 1 27.68 -27.38 -80.63
CA MET A 1 28.18 -26.04 -81.00
C MET A 1 28.73 -25.35 -79.75
N LYS A 2 30.05 -25.11 -79.74
CA LYS A 2 30.84 -24.03 -79.08
C LYS A 2 30.52 -23.64 -77.61
N TYR A 3 31.41 -23.93 -76.65
CA TYR A 3 32.38 -23.01 -75.96
C TYR A 3 31.68 -21.92 -75.08
N ALA A 4 32.07 -21.50 -73.86
CA ALA A 4 33.15 -21.78 -72.91
C ALA A 4 32.92 -20.97 -71.59
N ARG A 5 33.31 -21.55 -70.44
CA ARG A 5 34.14 -21.02 -69.31
C ARG A 5 34.04 -19.56 -68.76
N LEU A 6 33.90 -19.52 -67.41
CA LEU A 6 34.68 -18.80 -66.35
C LEU A 6 34.70 -17.24 -66.20
N VAL A 7 34.12 -16.77 -65.07
CA VAL A 7 34.78 -16.21 -63.85
C VAL A 7 35.41 -14.77 -63.80
N PHE A 8 35.15 -14.12 -62.64
CA PHE A 8 35.85 -13.04 -61.89
C PHE A 8 35.53 -11.52 -62.11
N ALA A 9 34.87 -10.95 -61.08
CA ALA A 9 35.11 -9.69 -60.34
C ALA A 9 34.94 -8.26 -60.91
N LEU A 10 34.40 -7.45 -59.97
CA LEU A 10 34.65 -6.04 -59.61
C LEU A 10 33.87 -4.91 -60.29
N THR A 11 33.08 -4.22 -59.45
CA THR A 11 32.80 -2.75 -59.30
C THR A 11 31.29 -2.55 -59.06
N CYS A 12 30.73 -1.65 -58.25
CA CYS A 12 31.18 -0.72 -57.21
C CYS A 12 29.90 -0.15 -56.55
N LEU A 13 29.92 0.04 -55.21
CA LEU A 13 29.33 1.18 -54.47
C LEU A 13 28.04 1.85 -55.01
N LEU A 14 26.90 1.53 -54.38
CA LEU A 14 25.87 2.52 -54.02
C LEU A 14 25.25 2.11 -52.66
N LEU A 15 25.89 2.51 -51.56
CA LEU A 15 25.25 2.51 -50.25
C LEU A 15 24.16 3.59 -50.25
N SER A 16 22.93 3.19 -49.95
CA SER A 16 21.78 4.09 -49.97
C SER A 16 21.82 5.08 -48.78
N PRO A 17 21.29 6.31 -48.93
CA PRO A 17 21.32 7.36 -47.89
C PRO A 17 20.50 7.04 -46.62
N TRP A 18 19.88 5.86 -46.57
CA TRP A 18 19.04 5.39 -45.48
C TRP A 18 19.83 4.65 -44.39
N ALA A 19 20.88 3.91 -44.77
CA ALA A 19 21.71 3.20 -43.81
C ALA A 19 22.52 4.18 -42.93
N SER A 20 22.99 5.29 -43.50
CA SER A 20 23.75 6.32 -42.77
C SER A 20 22.89 7.17 -41.82
N ARG A 21 21.56 7.26 -42.02
CA ARG A 21 20.64 7.92 -41.07
C ARG A 21 20.29 7.06 -39.84
N LEU A 22 20.18 5.74 -40.01
CA LEU A 22 19.97 4.80 -38.90
C LEU A 22 21.22 4.65 -38.02
N PHE A 23 22.42 4.67 -38.61
CA PHE A 23 23.67 4.67 -37.85
C PHE A 23 23.98 6.01 -37.16
N ALA A 24 23.50 7.14 -37.70
CA ALA A 24 23.60 8.45 -37.04
C ALA A 24 22.60 8.57 -35.86
N GLN A 25 21.35 8.10 -36.02
CA GLN A 25 20.36 8.07 -34.93
C GLN A 25 20.73 7.13 -33.77
N GLY A 26 21.53 6.09 -34.00
CA GLY A 26 22.03 5.19 -32.95
C GLY A 26 23.11 5.81 -32.05
N LYS A 27 23.96 6.69 -32.60
CA LYS A 27 24.98 7.41 -31.81
C LYS A 27 24.41 8.61 -31.06
N ASP A 28 23.40 9.29 -31.62
CA ASP A 28 22.71 10.40 -30.93
C ASP A 28 21.82 9.88 -29.77
N ARG A 29 21.26 8.66 -29.85
CA ARG A 29 20.51 8.02 -28.73
C ARG A 29 21.39 7.56 -27.57
N ALA A 30 22.65 7.18 -27.81
CA ALA A 30 23.55 6.69 -26.77
C ALA A 30 23.96 7.81 -25.78
N ALA A 31 24.14 9.04 -26.27
CA ALA A 31 24.46 10.20 -25.45
C ALA A 31 23.26 10.74 -24.64
N GLU A 32 22.02 10.48 -25.07
CA GLU A 32 20.80 10.86 -24.34
C GLU A 32 20.51 9.93 -23.15
N ASN A 33 20.87 8.64 -23.25
CA ASN A 33 20.46 7.61 -22.29
C ASN A 33 21.43 7.41 -21.11
N LEU A 34 22.75 7.53 -21.32
CA LEU A 34 23.76 7.40 -20.28
C LEU A 34 24.49 8.74 -20.06
N GLN A 35 23.97 9.53 -19.13
CA GLN A 35 24.34 10.92 -18.92
C GLN A 35 25.55 11.05 -17.98
N PRO A 36 26.67 11.64 -18.40
CA PRO A 36 27.80 11.84 -17.50
C PRO A 36 27.48 12.88 -16.42
N LEU A 37 27.77 12.56 -15.16
CA LEU A 37 27.61 13.44 -14.00
C LEU A 37 28.94 14.10 -13.61
N THR A 38 29.60 14.74 -14.59
CA THR A 38 30.95 15.29 -14.43
C THR A 38 31.07 16.41 -13.40
N GLU A 39 29.96 17.02 -13.01
CA GLU A 39 29.90 18.01 -11.93
C GLU A 39 29.96 17.35 -10.54
N VAL A 40 29.53 16.09 -10.42
CA VAL A 40 29.54 15.34 -9.16
C VAL A 40 30.87 14.65 -8.97
N ALA A 41 31.26 13.79 -9.92
CA ALA A 41 32.49 13.01 -9.87
C ALA A 41 32.98 12.66 -11.29
N GLU A 42 34.26 12.34 -11.42
CA GLU A 42 34.78 11.77 -12.67
C GLU A 42 34.28 10.34 -12.85
N ASN A 43 34.03 9.93 -14.10
CA ASN A 43 33.59 8.58 -14.44
C ASN A 43 32.28 8.10 -13.78
N LEU A 44 31.45 9.03 -13.31
CA LEU A 44 30.11 8.75 -12.82
C LEU A 44 29.07 9.08 -13.91
N TYR A 45 28.12 8.18 -14.13
CA TYR A 45 27.06 8.34 -15.12
C TYR A 45 25.70 8.02 -14.51
N LEU A 46 24.66 8.66 -15.02
CA LEU A 46 23.25 8.40 -14.72
C LEU A 46 22.58 7.77 -15.93
N PHE A 47 21.91 6.65 -15.72
CA PHE A 47 20.97 6.06 -16.66
C PHE A 47 19.56 6.11 -16.06
N ARG A 48 18.57 6.59 -16.83
CA ARG A 48 17.16 6.62 -16.40
C ARG A 48 16.42 5.42 -16.96
N ASP A 49 15.96 4.55 -16.06
CA ASP A 49 15.16 3.35 -16.34
C ASP A 49 13.87 3.40 -15.49
N THR A 50 13.32 2.25 -15.07
CA THR A 50 12.32 2.13 -13.99
C THR A 50 12.76 2.79 -12.69
N CYS A 51 14.08 2.93 -12.49
CA CYS A 51 14.72 3.77 -11.50
C CYS A 51 15.95 4.46 -12.12
N ASN A 52 16.53 5.42 -11.41
CA ASN A 52 17.87 5.90 -11.72
C ASN A 52 18.89 4.80 -11.40
N VAL A 53 19.77 4.54 -12.36
CA VAL A 53 20.93 3.65 -12.19
C VAL A 53 22.19 4.49 -12.30
N TYR A 54 23.03 4.45 -11.27
CA TYR A 54 24.28 5.19 -11.26
C TYR A 54 25.44 4.24 -11.60
N VAL A 55 26.18 4.57 -12.65
CA VAL A 55 27.31 3.78 -13.13
C VAL A 55 28.60 4.47 -12.71
N LEU A 56 29.34 3.85 -11.80
CA LEU A 56 30.70 4.25 -11.47
C LEU A 56 31.67 3.41 -12.31
N ARG A 57 32.38 4.06 -13.23
CA ARG A 57 33.32 3.41 -14.15
C ARG A 57 34.76 3.54 -13.64
N ASP A 58 35.52 2.47 -13.75
CA ASP A 58 36.97 2.46 -13.63
C ASP A 58 37.57 1.58 -14.73
N GLY A 59 38.28 2.21 -15.66
CA GLY A 59 38.85 1.56 -16.85
C GLY A 59 37.75 0.92 -17.71
N ASP A 60 37.82 -0.40 -17.82
CA ASP A 60 36.93 -1.29 -18.57
C ASP A 60 35.84 -1.97 -17.71
N ALA A 61 35.77 -1.66 -16.41
CA ALA A 61 34.75 -2.21 -15.53
C ALA A 61 33.86 -1.13 -14.92
N ALA A 62 32.70 -1.57 -14.43
CA ALA A 62 31.80 -0.72 -13.66
C ALA A 62 31.27 -1.40 -12.40
N LEU A 63 30.96 -0.53 -11.43
CA LEU A 63 30.05 -0.77 -10.33
C LEU A 63 28.76 0.00 -10.59
N LEU A 64 27.61 -0.65 -10.45
CA LEU A 64 26.31 -0.05 -10.62
C LEU A 64 25.64 0.10 -9.26
N PHE A 65 25.02 1.24 -9.00
CA PHE A 65 24.06 1.39 -7.90
C PHE A 65 22.66 1.21 -8.45
N ASN A 66 21.95 0.20 -7.92
CA ASN A 66 20.72 -0.35 -8.48
C ASN A 66 20.91 -0.86 -9.93
N LEU A 67 19.87 -1.44 -10.51
CA LEU A 67 19.90 -1.97 -11.88
C LEU A 67 18.66 -1.57 -12.70
N GLY A 68 17.57 -1.15 -12.05
CA GLY A 68 16.33 -0.83 -12.72
C GLY A 68 15.78 -2.02 -13.53
N GLY A 69 15.33 -1.73 -14.74
CA GLY A 69 14.94 -2.67 -15.78
C GLY A 69 16.11 -3.48 -16.36
N GLY A 70 17.35 -3.05 -16.15
CA GLY A 70 18.56 -3.66 -16.71
C GLY A 70 18.97 -3.12 -18.08
N ASP A 71 18.23 -2.14 -18.63
CA ASP A 71 18.47 -1.63 -19.98
C ASP A 71 19.84 -0.94 -20.10
N VAL A 72 20.35 -0.38 -19.00
CA VAL A 72 21.69 0.21 -18.89
C VAL A 72 22.79 -0.71 -19.44
N LEU A 73 22.65 -2.04 -19.29
CA LEU A 73 23.65 -3.03 -19.70
C LEU A 73 23.96 -2.97 -21.20
N GLN A 74 23.00 -2.50 -22.02
CA GLN A 74 23.14 -2.37 -23.46
C GLN A 74 24.00 -1.15 -23.87
N PHE A 75 24.12 -0.15 -22.98
CA PHE A 75 24.78 1.13 -23.25
C PHE A 75 26.17 1.26 -22.61
N LEU A 76 26.53 0.34 -21.71
CA LEU A 76 27.82 0.39 -20.99
C LEU A 76 29.05 0.40 -21.93
N LYS A 77 28.98 -0.29 -23.07
CA LYS A 77 30.08 -0.30 -24.05
C LYS A 77 30.35 1.07 -24.66
N ASP A 78 29.34 1.94 -24.75
CA ASP A 78 29.48 3.28 -25.32
C ASP A 78 30.35 4.18 -24.45
N VAL A 79 30.41 3.89 -23.15
CA VAL A 79 31.34 4.52 -22.19
C VAL A 79 32.55 3.64 -21.89
N GLY A 80 32.88 2.67 -22.75
CA GLY A 80 34.08 1.84 -22.62
C GLY A 80 34.07 0.85 -21.46
N VAL A 81 32.90 0.50 -20.93
CA VAL A 81 32.74 -0.56 -19.92
C VAL A 81 32.47 -1.89 -20.63
N GLU A 82 33.32 -2.88 -20.37
CA GLU A 82 33.22 -4.23 -20.92
C GLU A 82 32.61 -5.24 -19.94
N ARG A 83 32.72 -4.97 -18.63
CA ARG A 83 32.15 -5.83 -17.57
C ARG A 83 31.56 -5.03 -16.41
N VAL A 84 30.50 -5.56 -15.83
CA VAL A 84 29.98 -5.11 -14.54
C VAL A 84 30.49 -6.05 -13.46
N GLU A 85 31.30 -5.54 -12.52
CA GLU A 85 31.85 -6.35 -11.43
C GLU A 85 30.90 -6.40 -10.23
N TRP A 86 30.22 -5.29 -9.95
CA TRP A 86 29.31 -5.17 -8.82
C TRP A 86 28.02 -4.45 -9.18
N ILE A 87 26.92 -4.95 -8.63
CA ILE A 87 25.69 -4.20 -8.43
C ILE A 87 25.51 -4.02 -6.92
N VAL A 88 25.32 -2.78 -6.49
CA VAL A 88 25.07 -2.42 -5.09
C VAL A 88 23.65 -1.88 -5.01
N LEU A 89 22.76 -2.62 -4.35
CA LEU A 89 21.36 -2.26 -4.21
C LEU A 89 21.16 -1.32 -3.01
N THR A 90 20.36 -0.26 -3.14
CA THR A 90 20.04 0.62 -2.00
C THR A 90 18.98 0.04 -1.09
N ASP A 91 18.07 -0.78 -1.63
CA ASP A 91 16.99 -1.46 -0.90
C ASP A 91 16.46 -2.68 -1.69
N HIS A 92 15.35 -3.26 -1.25
CA HIS A 92 14.73 -4.44 -1.85
C HIS A 92 13.68 -4.13 -2.93
N HIS A 93 13.33 -2.85 -3.17
CA HIS A 93 12.21 -2.48 -4.04
C HIS A 93 12.42 -3.01 -5.45
N ARG A 94 11.46 -3.84 -5.87
CA ARG A 94 11.55 -4.67 -7.08
C ARG A 94 11.90 -3.88 -8.33
N GLU A 95 11.33 -2.70 -8.53
CA GLU A 95 11.60 -1.84 -9.68
C GLU A 95 13.06 -1.36 -9.77
N GLN A 96 13.83 -1.41 -8.67
CA GLN A 96 15.25 -1.05 -8.63
C GLN A 96 16.16 -2.22 -9.02
N ASN A 97 15.65 -3.46 -9.03
CA ASN A 97 16.45 -4.66 -9.26
C ASN A 97 15.83 -5.66 -10.25
N GLN A 98 14.68 -5.34 -10.87
CA GLN A 98 13.95 -6.27 -11.76
C GLN A 98 14.77 -6.78 -12.95
N GLY A 99 15.80 -6.04 -13.39
CA GLY A 99 16.74 -6.45 -14.43
C GLY A 99 17.74 -7.54 -14.03
N ILE A 100 17.77 -7.99 -12.77
CA ILE A 100 18.85 -8.86 -12.24
C ILE A 100 19.00 -10.19 -12.98
N GLY A 101 17.94 -10.69 -13.62
CA GLY A 101 18.02 -11.91 -14.45
C GLY A 101 18.88 -11.76 -15.70
N GLN A 102 19.23 -10.53 -16.10
CA GLN A 102 19.98 -10.25 -17.32
C GLN A 102 21.51 -10.24 -17.13
N VAL A 103 22.00 -10.26 -15.89
CA VAL A 103 23.45 -10.17 -15.62
C VAL A 103 24.13 -11.53 -15.59
N ASN A 104 25.38 -11.57 -16.06
CA ASN A 104 26.22 -12.75 -15.93
C ASN A 104 26.75 -12.86 -14.50
N ARG A 105 26.10 -13.68 -13.67
CA ARG A 105 26.47 -13.89 -12.25
C ARG A 105 27.80 -14.61 -12.03
N MET A 106 28.49 -15.09 -13.08
CA MET A 106 29.87 -15.56 -12.99
C MET A 106 30.89 -14.41 -12.92
N VAL A 107 30.50 -13.22 -13.40
CA VAL A 107 31.33 -12.01 -13.44
C VAL A 107 30.82 -10.96 -12.47
N THR A 108 29.52 -10.70 -12.50
CA THR A 108 28.87 -9.67 -11.71
C THR A 108 28.46 -10.22 -10.35
N LYS A 109 28.91 -9.57 -9.28
CA LYS A 109 28.49 -9.80 -7.89
C LYS A 109 27.42 -8.80 -7.47
N VAL A 110 26.63 -9.16 -6.46
CA VAL A 110 25.57 -8.30 -5.89
C VAL A 110 25.83 -8.06 -4.42
N ALA A 111 25.84 -6.79 -4.03
CA ALA A 111 25.86 -6.36 -2.64
C ALA A 111 24.55 -5.65 -2.29
N ALA A 112 24.12 -5.77 -1.05
CA ALA A 112 22.94 -5.07 -0.53
C ALA A 112 23.05 -4.88 0.99
N PRO A 113 22.19 -4.04 1.61
CA PRO A 113 22.18 -3.84 3.04
C PRO A 113 21.88 -5.14 3.78
N LEU A 114 22.56 -5.36 4.92
CA LEU A 114 22.36 -6.53 5.77
C LEU A 114 20.89 -6.67 6.21
N ALA A 115 20.23 -5.56 6.51
CA ALA A 115 18.83 -5.52 6.93
C ALA A 115 17.83 -5.91 5.83
N GLU A 116 18.24 -5.85 4.55
CA GLU A 116 17.40 -6.17 3.37
C GLU A 116 17.57 -7.64 2.92
N ARG A 117 18.47 -8.40 3.56
CA ARG A 117 18.82 -9.76 3.14
C ARG A 117 17.60 -10.67 2.98
N GLU A 118 16.74 -10.74 4.00
CA GLU A 118 15.58 -11.64 3.96
C GLU A 118 14.61 -11.23 2.85
N LEU A 119 14.42 -9.93 2.62
CA LEU A 119 13.52 -9.40 1.59
C LEU A 119 14.02 -9.76 0.19
N LEU A 120 15.33 -9.78 -0.02
CA LEU A 120 15.97 -10.14 -1.29
C LEU A 120 16.10 -11.66 -1.50
N GLU A 121 16.52 -12.42 -0.48
CA GLU A 121 16.77 -13.87 -0.59
C GLU A 121 15.52 -14.73 -0.34
N MET A 122 14.52 -14.21 0.38
CA MET A 122 13.30 -14.93 0.76
C MET A 122 12.03 -14.09 0.50
N PRO A 123 11.85 -13.52 -0.71
CA PRO A 123 10.79 -12.55 -0.98
C PRO A 123 9.37 -13.08 -0.70
N ARG A 124 9.16 -14.39 -0.88
CA ARG A 124 7.86 -15.06 -0.71
C ARG A 124 7.40 -15.14 0.76
N SER A 125 8.29 -14.91 1.73
CA SER A 125 7.92 -14.89 3.15
C SER A 125 7.06 -13.69 3.52
N PHE A 126 7.04 -12.65 2.68
CA PHE A 126 6.39 -11.36 2.93
C PHE A 126 5.14 -11.12 2.07
N ARG A 127 4.83 -12.05 1.15
CA ARG A 127 3.53 -12.14 0.48
C ARG A 127 2.88 -13.43 0.94
N LYS A 128 1.74 -13.35 1.62
CA LYS A 128 1.08 -14.54 2.19
C LYS A 128 -0.28 -14.78 1.57
N TRP A 129 -0.60 -16.07 1.43
CA TRP A 129 -1.95 -16.50 1.05
C TRP A 129 -2.98 -16.16 2.13
N ARG A 130 -2.62 -16.33 3.41
CA ARG A 130 -3.42 -15.93 4.56
C ARG A 130 -2.57 -15.02 5.46
N PRO A 131 -2.67 -13.70 5.32
CA PRO A 131 -1.94 -12.77 6.17
C PRO A 131 -2.46 -12.78 7.60
N SER A 132 -1.63 -12.34 8.55
CA SER A 132 -1.98 -12.17 9.95
C SER A 132 -1.49 -10.82 10.50
N LEU A 133 -2.08 -10.35 11.61
CA LEU A 133 -1.62 -9.11 12.28
C LEU A 133 -0.15 -9.17 12.74
N GLY A 134 0.37 -10.37 13.03
CA GLY A 134 1.72 -10.58 13.54
C GLY A 134 2.79 -10.74 12.45
N ASP A 135 2.42 -10.59 11.18
CA ASP A 135 3.34 -10.75 10.08
C ASP A 135 4.44 -9.68 10.10
N LYS A 136 5.66 -10.06 9.74
CA LYS A 136 6.77 -9.11 9.61
C LYS A 136 6.49 -8.18 8.43
N TYR A 137 6.74 -6.88 8.63
CA TYR A 137 6.54 -5.82 7.64
C TYR A 137 5.09 -5.71 7.13
N THR A 138 4.15 -5.69 8.08
CA THR A 138 2.72 -5.58 7.79
C THR A 138 2.09 -4.35 8.41
N VAL A 139 1.09 -3.81 7.72
CA VAL A 139 0.07 -2.93 8.29
C VAL A 139 -1.21 -3.77 8.42
N HIS A 140 -1.44 -4.34 9.61
CA HIS A 140 -2.63 -5.14 9.93
C HIS A 140 -2.98 -6.24 8.89
N GLY A 141 -1.98 -6.98 8.43
CA GLY A 141 -2.09 -8.08 7.47
C GLY A 141 -1.68 -7.72 6.04
N ALA A 142 -1.85 -6.47 5.60
CA ALA A 142 -1.33 -6.05 4.29
C ALA A 142 0.19 -5.88 4.36
N SER A 143 0.93 -6.40 3.39
CA SER A 143 2.39 -6.23 3.35
C SER A 143 2.73 -4.84 2.84
N TYR A 144 3.64 -4.13 3.51
CA TYR A 144 4.11 -2.83 3.02
C TYR A 144 5.39 -2.90 2.19
N VAL A 145 6.08 -4.04 2.19
CA VAL A 145 7.31 -4.24 1.43
C VAL A 145 7.03 -4.66 -0.01
N ARG A 146 7.95 -4.40 -0.93
CA ARG A 146 7.86 -4.78 -2.35
C ARG A 146 9.10 -5.53 -2.80
N PRO A 147 9.30 -6.77 -2.34
CA PRO A 147 10.51 -7.54 -2.65
C PRO A 147 10.47 -8.09 -4.08
N PRO A 148 11.62 -8.54 -4.64
CA PRO A 148 11.68 -9.16 -5.96
C PRO A 148 10.76 -10.37 -6.08
N ALA A 149 10.24 -10.66 -7.28
CA ALA A 149 9.38 -11.83 -7.48
C ALA A 149 10.10 -13.18 -7.27
N ALA A 150 11.41 -13.19 -7.53
CA ALA A 150 12.28 -14.35 -7.35
C ALA A 150 13.44 -14.00 -6.40
N PRO A 151 13.97 -14.97 -5.63
CA PRO A 151 15.13 -14.77 -4.77
C PRO A 151 16.34 -14.20 -5.51
N ILE A 152 17.01 -13.21 -4.91
CA ILE A 152 18.29 -12.68 -5.36
C ILE A 152 19.34 -13.08 -4.34
N LYS A 153 20.22 -14.02 -4.71
CA LYS A 153 21.37 -14.39 -3.87
C LYS A 153 22.33 -13.22 -3.77
N LEU A 154 22.71 -12.85 -2.54
CA LEU A 154 23.66 -11.77 -2.28
C LEU A 154 25.08 -12.34 -2.13
N ASP A 155 26.05 -11.67 -2.75
CA ASP A 155 27.47 -12.02 -2.66
C ASP A 155 28.18 -11.25 -1.54
N ARG A 156 27.62 -10.10 -1.13
CA ARG A 156 28.10 -9.33 0.01
C ARG A 156 26.95 -8.63 0.73
N LEU A 157 26.98 -8.66 2.06
CA LEU A 157 26.08 -7.92 2.93
C LEU A 157 26.83 -6.69 3.45
N LEU A 158 26.15 -5.55 3.50
CA LEU A 158 26.70 -4.27 3.94
C LEU A 158 25.99 -3.80 5.22
N ALA A 159 26.73 -3.58 6.28
CA ALA A 159 26.22 -3.03 7.54
C ALA A 159 26.42 -1.50 7.61
N ASP A 160 25.74 -0.87 8.58
CA ASP A 160 25.97 0.55 8.86
C ASP A 160 27.42 0.81 9.26
N GLY A 161 28.02 1.86 8.70
CA GLY A 161 29.43 2.22 8.93
C GLY A 161 30.44 1.41 8.12
N ASP A 162 30.03 0.39 7.37
CA ASP A 162 30.94 -0.39 6.53
C ASP A 162 31.61 0.48 5.46
N LYS A 163 32.82 0.07 5.08
CA LYS A 163 33.52 0.59 3.90
C LYS A 163 33.55 -0.49 2.82
N PHE A 164 32.87 -0.23 1.72
CA PHE A 164 32.91 -1.07 0.54
C PHE A 164 33.98 -0.54 -0.42
N GLU A 165 35.08 -1.27 -0.55
CA GLU A 165 36.19 -0.90 -1.42
C GLU A 165 36.08 -1.57 -2.79
N TRP A 166 36.18 -0.77 -3.85
CA TRP A 166 36.20 -1.26 -5.23
C TRP A 166 37.15 -0.44 -6.09
N ARG A 167 38.19 -1.09 -6.62
CA ARG A 167 39.23 -0.49 -7.50
C ARG A 167 39.81 0.84 -6.98
N GLY A 168 39.95 0.97 -5.65
CA GLY A 168 40.47 2.18 -4.99
C GLY A 168 39.40 3.21 -4.60
N HIS A 169 38.16 3.05 -5.07
CA HIS A 169 37.02 3.80 -4.55
C HIS A 169 36.61 3.25 -3.18
N VAL A 170 36.45 4.14 -2.19
CA VAL A 170 35.94 3.81 -0.86
C VAL A 170 34.51 4.32 -0.77
N ILE A 171 33.56 3.40 -0.63
CA ILE A 171 32.13 3.72 -0.50
C ILE A 171 31.72 3.49 0.95
N ARG A 172 31.35 4.55 1.66
CA ARG A 172 30.87 4.44 3.05
C ARG A 172 29.38 4.11 3.06
N CYS A 173 29.02 3.08 3.79
CA CYS A 173 27.65 2.63 3.97
C CYS A 173 27.01 3.37 5.15
N VAL A 174 25.87 4.01 4.93
CA VAL A 174 25.08 4.68 5.97
C VAL A 174 23.67 4.11 5.93
N SER A 175 23.26 3.45 7.00
CA SER A 175 21.90 2.95 7.14
C SER A 175 20.93 4.14 7.09
N THR A 176 19.92 4.04 6.23
CA THR A 176 18.88 5.05 6.05
C THR A 176 17.47 4.44 5.86
N PRO A 177 16.96 3.65 6.83
CA PRO A 177 15.57 3.18 6.88
C PRO A 177 14.55 4.31 6.81
N GLY A 178 13.38 4.04 6.25
CA GLY A 178 12.25 4.97 6.22
C GLY A 178 11.42 4.80 4.96
N HIS A 179 12.07 4.86 3.80
CA HIS A 179 11.45 4.44 2.53
C HIS A 179 11.42 2.91 2.39
N SER A 180 12.40 2.21 2.96
CA SER A 180 12.38 0.76 3.14
C SER A 180 12.87 0.41 4.55
N PRO A 181 12.58 -0.80 5.08
CA PRO A 181 13.01 -1.18 6.43
C PRO A 181 14.53 -1.22 6.63
N GLY A 182 15.30 -1.44 5.57
CA GLY A 182 16.75 -1.60 5.61
C GLY A 182 17.51 -0.73 4.61
N GLY A 183 16.88 0.33 4.11
CA GLY A 183 17.44 1.20 3.09
C GLY A 183 18.81 1.75 3.48
N MET A 184 19.66 1.99 2.48
CA MET A 184 21.05 2.40 2.71
C MET A 184 21.48 3.47 1.72
N SER A 185 22.17 4.47 2.25
CA SER A 185 22.86 5.49 1.48
C SER A 185 24.35 5.15 1.35
N TYR A 186 24.91 5.42 0.18
CA TYR A 186 26.31 5.15 -0.16
C TYR A 186 27.03 6.47 -0.39
N VAL A 187 27.95 6.82 0.51
CA VAL A 187 28.67 8.10 0.51
C VAL A 187 30.05 7.93 -0.11
N LEU A 188 30.38 8.81 -1.06
CA LEU A 188 31.65 8.86 -1.78
C LEU A 188 32.18 10.29 -1.80
N GLU A 189 33.48 10.44 -2.06
CA GLU A 189 34.07 11.75 -2.34
C GLU A 189 33.86 12.15 -3.81
N GLY A 190 33.40 13.38 -4.02
CA GLY A 190 33.21 13.99 -5.34
C GLY A 190 34.10 15.22 -5.55
N LYS A 191 33.83 15.96 -6.62
CA LYS A 191 34.60 17.17 -6.99
C LYS A 191 34.35 18.36 -6.05
N SER A 192 33.13 18.45 -5.52
CA SER A 192 32.68 19.59 -4.70
C SER A 192 32.41 19.18 -3.24
N GLY A 193 33.13 18.16 -2.76
CA GLY A 193 32.90 17.53 -1.46
C GLY A 193 32.24 16.16 -1.61
N SER A 194 31.78 15.60 -0.50
CA SER A 194 31.10 14.30 -0.50
C SER A 194 29.74 14.38 -1.21
N PHE A 195 29.34 13.27 -1.81
CA PHE A 195 28.00 13.04 -2.35
C PHE A 195 27.49 11.67 -1.91
N ALA A 196 26.19 11.44 -2.03
CA ALA A 196 25.61 10.13 -1.70
C ALA A 196 24.63 9.61 -2.75
N ILE A 197 24.66 8.30 -2.99
CA ILE A 197 23.51 7.58 -3.56
C ILE A 197 22.56 7.32 -2.41
N ILE A 198 21.33 7.85 -2.46
CA ILE A 198 20.43 7.88 -1.29
C ILE A 198 19.21 6.94 -1.40
N GLY A 199 19.13 6.13 -2.46
CA GLY A 199 17.96 5.29 -2.71
C GLY A 199 16.69 6.14 -2.80
N GLY A 200 15.60 5.67 -2.20
CA GLY A 200 14.34 6.42 -2.12
C GLY A 200 14.17 7.34 -0.91
N LEU A 201 15.24 7.70 -0.20
CA LEU A 201 15.18 8.55 1.01
C LEU A 201 14.47 9.89 0.77
N MET A 202 14.85 10.59 -0.31
CA MET A 202 14.39 11.95 -0.61
C MET A 202 14.35 12.17 -2.12
N TYR A 203 13.32 12.87 -2.58
CA TYR A 203 13.17 13.41 -3.92
C TYR A 203 13.54 14.90 -3.92
N ASP A 204 13.97 15.44 -5.07
CA ASP A 204 14.32 16.85 -5.22
C ASP A 204 13.22 17.82 -4.79
N GLY A 205 13.63 18.97 -4.25
CA GLY A 205 12.73 19.94 -3.61
C GLY A 205 12.33 19.54 -2.19
N ALA A 206 13.17 18.76 -1.50
CA ALA A 206 12.94 18.27 -0.14
C ALA A 206 11.57 17.57 0.00
N ARG A 207 11.35 16.54 -0.83
CA ARG A 207 10.09 15.78 -0.93
C ARG A 207 10.30 14.30 -0.66
N MET A 208 9.23 13.58 -0.36
CA MET A 208 9.22 12.12 -0.28
C MET A 208 9.33 11.49 -1.67
N THR A 209 9.78 10.24 -1.75
CA THR A 209 9.68 9.46 -3.00
C THR A 209 8.24 9.01 -3.24
N ASN A 210 7.60 8.47 -2.20
CA ASN A 210 6.17 8.18 -2.10
C ASN A 210 5.80 8.05 -0.61
N TRP A 211 4.51 7.96 -0.32
CA TRP A 211 4.00 7.77 1.03
C TRP A 211 3.89 6.29 1.41
N TYR A 212 3.33 5.45 0.53
CA TYR A 212 2.94 4.09 0.89
C TYR A 212 4.12 3.18 1.25
N ASP A 213 5.35 3.46 0.84
CA ASP A 213 6.54 2.69 1.25
C ASP A 213 7.09 3.15 2.64
N THR A 214 6.66 4.32 3.14
CA THR A 214 6.98 4.85 4.49
C THR A 214 5.88 4.60 5.53
N GLU A 215 4.69 4.18 5.10
CA GLU A 215 3.60 3.78 5.98
C GLU A 215 3.80 2.34 6.50
N TRP A 216 4.51 2.20 7.63
CA TRP A 216 4.90 0.89 8.19
C TRP A 216 3.97 0.37 9.29
N ASP A 217 3.02 1.17 9.72
CA ASP A 217 2.09 0.85 10.78
C ASP A 217 0.73 1.51 10.54
N TYR A 218 -0.18 1.30 11.48
CA TYR A 218 -1.56 1.76 11.40
C TYR A 218 -1.71 3.16 11.99
N GLY A 219 -1.00 4.14 11.42
CA GLY A 219 -1.09 5.56 11.82
C GLY A 219 -0.27 5.95 13.05
N PHE A 220 0.79 5.22 13.40
CA PHE A 220 1.65 5.50 14.56
C PHE A 220 3.04 6.05 14.20
N ALA A 221 3.29 6.27 12.90
CA ALA A 221 4.48 6.93 12.36
C ALA A 221 5.81 6.21 12.54
N LYS A 222 5.83 4.91 12.79
CA LYS A 222 7.08 4.13 12.86
C LYS A 222 7.99 4.33 11.65
N GLY A 223 7.45 4.30 10.43
CA GLY A 223 8.25 4.50 9.22
C GLY A 223 8.64 5.97 8.98
N LEU A 224 7.74 6.90 9.28
CA LEU A 224 8.03 8.34 9.23
C LEU A 224 9.11 8.75 10.24
N ASP A 225 9.08 8.21 11.46
CA ASP A 225 10.07 8.47 12.50
C ASP A 225 11.42 7.89 12.12
N ALA A 226 11.45 6.67 11.57
CA ALA A 226 12.68 6.09 11.01
C ALA A 226 13.25 6.93 9.86
N LEU A 227 12.39 7.48 9.00
CA LEU A 227 12.79 8.38 7.92
C LEU A 227 13.38 9.68 8.46
N ILE A 228 12.73 10.32 9.44
CA ILE A 228 13.24 11.54 10.10
C ILE A 228 14.63 11.28 10.70
N GLU A 229 14.81 10.16 11.41
CA GLU A 229 16.10 9.78 11.99
C GLU A 229 17.17 9.52 10.91
N SER A 230 16.80 8.93 9.78
CA SER A 230 17.70 8.74 8.64
C SER A 230 18.14 10.04 7.99
N VAL A 231 17.23 11.02 7.87
CA VAL A 231 17.58 12.36 7.40
C VAL A 231 18.53 13.03 8.39
N ASP A 232 18.26 12.94 9.70
CA ASP A 232 19.14 13.46 10.75
C ASP A 232 20.54 12.85 10.74
N ARG A 233 20.68 11.58 10.34
CA ARG A 233 22.00 10.95 10.17
C ARG A 233 22.78 11.45 8.96
N LEU A 234 22.12 11.90 7.90
CA LEU A 234 22.81 12.41 6.71
C LEU A 234 23.14 13.90 6.78
N ARG A 235 22.38 14.70 7.54
CA ARG A 235 22.59 16.16 7.65
C ARG A 235 24.03 16.55 8.08
N PRO A 236 24.68 15.89 9.07
CA PRO A 236 26.04 16.23 9.48
C PRO A 236 27.13 15.88 8.45
N LEU A 237 26.77 15.22 7.34
CA LEU A 237 27.70 14.82 6.30
C LEU A 237 27.91 15.91 5.24
N GLU A 238 27.15 17.00 5.31
CA GLU A 238 27.30 18.18 4.44
C GLU A 238 27.40 17.81 2.94
N LEU A 239 26.46 16.96 2.50
CA LEU A 239 26.47 16.41 1.15
C LEU A 239 26.26 17.52 0.11
N SER A 240 27.22 17.69 -0.79
CA SER A 240 27.10 18.64 -1.91
C SER A 240 26.03 18.19 -2.92
N TRP A 241 25.91 16.87 -3.09
CA TRP A 241 24.96 16.22 -3.99
C TRP A 241 24.33 14.98 -3.35
N ALA A 242 23.06 14.76 -3.66
CA ALA A 242 22.37 13.51 -3.38
C ALA A 242 21.77 12.94 -4.67
N LEU A 243 21.93 11.64 -4.85
CA LEU A 243 21.63 10.91 -6.07
C LEU A 243 20.52 9.89 -5.75
N PRO A 244 19.23 10.26 -5.94
CA PRO A 244 18.10 9.41 -5.56
C PRO A 244 17.83 8.32 -6.58
N ALA A 245 17.14 7.26 -6.16
CA ALA A 245 16.68 6.18 -7.03
C ALA A 245 15.55 6.64 -7.98
N GLN A 246 14.85 7.73 -7.68
CA GLN A 246 13.81 8.31 -8.52
C GLN A 246 13.95 9.83 -8.59
N GLY A 247 13.61 10.42 -9.74
CA GLY A 247 13.65 11.88 -9.93
C GLY A 247 14.98 12.43 -10.44
N PRO A 248 15.16 13.76 -10.41
CA PRO A 248 16.41 14.39 -10.80
C PRO A 248 17.49 14.24 -9.71
N THR A 249 18.75 14.51 -10.09
CA THR A 249 19.85 14.61 -9.13
C THR A 249 19.72 15.88 -8.30
N ILE A 250 20.07 15.81 -7.02
CA ILE A 250 19.81 16.85 -6.02
C ILE A 250 21.09 17.63 -5.77
N ARG A 251 21.08 18.94 -6.07
CA ARG A 251 22.15 19.89 -5.75
C ARG A 251 21.89 20.55 -4.39
N ARG A 252 22.97 20.95 -3.70
CA ARG A 252 22.90 21.53 -2.34
C ARG A 252 22.08 20.63 -1.42
N ALA A 253 22.48 19.35 -1.40
CA ALA A 253 21.72 18.33 -0.71
C ALA A 253 21.72 18.53 0.80
N ASP A 254 22.75 19.15 1.35
CA ASP A 254 22.80 19.70 2.70
C ASP A 254 21.58 20.60 3.02
N GLU A 255 21.35 21.65 2.23
CA GLU A 255 20.22 22.56 2.42
C GLU A 255 18.87 21.83 2.28
N GLN A 256 18.76 20.92 1.31
CA GLN A 256 17.52 20.18 1.08
C GLN A 256 17.24 19.14 2.18
N LEU A 257 18.26 18.52 2.77
CA LEU A 257 18.08 17.60 3.91
C LEU A 257 17.57 18.35 5.16
N ASP A 258 18.06 19.58 5.40
CA ASP A 258 17.54 20.45 6.45
C ASP A 258 16.08 20.83 6.22
N GLU A 259 15.72 21.25 4.99
CA GLU A 259 14.35 21.58 4.62
C GLU A 259 13.42 20.35 4.74
N TYR A 260 13.90 19.19 4.30
CA TYR A 260 13.13 17.95 4.32
C TYR A 260 12.84 17.52 5.75
N HIS A 261 13.84 17.55 6.62
CA HIS A 261 13.66 17.29 8.06
C HIS A 261 12.58 18.19 8.68
N ALA A 262 12.63 19.49 8.38
CA ALA A 262 11.65 20.45 8.88
C ALA A 262 10.23 20.15 8.36
N LYS A 263 10.09 19.78 7.08
CA LYS A 263 8.80 19.40 6.49
C LYS A 263 8.22 18.13 7.13
N LEU A 264 9.04 17.08 7.29
CA LEU A 264 8.62 15.82 7.92
C LEU A 264 8.21 16.04 9.38
N THR A 265 8.99 16.82 10.13
CA THR A 265 8.70 17.17 11.53
C THR A 265 7.39 17.94 11.65
N LYS A 266 7.11 18.87 10.72
CA LYS A 266 5.86 19.64 10.68
C LYS A 266 4.65 18.79 10.30
N PHE A 267 4.83 17.81 9.43
CA PHE A 267 3.79 16.90 8.96
C PHE A 267 3.37 15.89 10.03
N ARG A 268 4.34 15.37 10.79
CA ARG A 268 4.15 14.29 11.77
C ARG A 268 2.91 14.45 12.68
N PRO A 269 2.63 15.61 13.32
CA PRO A 269 1.48 15.75 14.21
C PRO A 269 0.11 15.65 13.53
N ASP A 270 0.03 15.94 12.23
CA ASP A 270 -1.22 15.81 11.46
C ASP A 270 -1.43 14.38 10.94
N TYR A 271 -0.37 13.55 10.90
CA TYR A 271 -0.43 12.16 10.48
C TYR A 271 -0.57 11.17 11.66
N VAL A 272 0.22 11.37 12.73
CA VAL A 272 0.19 10.47 13.89
C VAL A 272 -1.19 10.51 14.49
N ARG A 273 -1.85 9.35 14.52
CA ARG A 273 -3.14 9.17 15.18
C ARG A 273 -3.10 9.81 16.56
N GLY A 274 -3.86 10.89 16.71
CA GLY A 274 -3.71 11.80 17.85
C GLY A 274 -4.00 11.18 19.21
N TYR A 275 -4.84 10.14 19.29
CA TYR A 275 -5.37 9.62 20.54
C TYR A 275 -5.52 8.08 20.50
N PRO A 276 -4.86 7.31 21.38
CA PRO A 276 -5.11 5.88 21.50
C PRO A 276 -6.57 5.64 21.90
N VAL A 277 -7.24 4.71 21.22
CA VAL A 277 -8.66 4.39 21.46
C VAL A 277 -8.95 4.12 22.94
N ASN A 278 -8.07 3.37 23.60
CA ASN A 278 -8.19 3.05 25.02
C ASN A 278 -8.01 4.29 25.92
N ASN A 279 -7.26 5.30 25.47
CA ASN A 279 -7.08 6.54 26.23
C ASN A 279 -8.36 7.41 26.21
N LEU A 280 -9.21 7.27 25.18
CA LEU A 280 -10.50 7.98 25.12
C LEU A 280 -11.50 7.49 26.19
N THR A 281 -11.22 6.32 26.77
CA THR A 281 -11.98 5.69 27.86
C THR A 281 -11.30 5.78 29.22
N THR A 282 -10.05 6.29 29.31
CA THR A 282 -9.38 6.52 30.60
C THR A 282 -9.83 7.85 31.19
N ARG A 283 -11.06 7.90 31.69
CA ARG A 283 -11.63 9.08 32.33
C ARG A 283 -11.54 8.94 33.85
N THR A 284 -11.24 10.04 34.55
CA THR A 284 -11.23 10.07 36.02
C THR A 284 -12.64 10.04 36.60
N GLU A 285 -13.63 10.51 35.83
CA GLU A 285 -15.04 10.53 36.19
C GLU A 285 -15.88 9.75 35.16
N PRO A 286 -17.00 9.12 35.57
CA PRO A 286 -17.92 8.47 34.64
C PRO A 286 -18.44 9.44 33.57
N ASP A 287 -18.61 8.96 32.33
CA ASP A 287 -19.20 9.76 31.26
C ASP A 287 -20.60 10.26 31.66
N PRO A 288 -20.83 11.58 31.79
CA PRO A 288 -22.11 12.13 32.24
C PRO A 288 -23.24 11.91 31.21
N HIS A 289 -22.91 11.48 29.99
CA HIS A 289 -23.86 11.23 28.92
C HIS A 289 -24.35 9.78 28.85
N VAL A 290 -23.87 8.91 29.75
CA VAL A 290 -24.34 7.53 29.85
C VAL A 290 -24.87 7.22 31.24
N LYS A 291 -25.76 6.23 31.33
CA LYS A 291 -26.31 5.72 32.58
C LYS A 291 -25.88 4.26 32.79
N PRO A 292 -25.42 3.87 33.99
CA PRO A 292 -25.18 2.47 34.31
C PRO A 292 -26.43 1.62 34.12
N THR A 293 -26.25 0.36 33.73
CA THR A 293 -27.32 -0.65 33.72
C THR A 293 -27.09 -1.69 34.82
N ALA A 294 -28.00 -2.65 34.97
CA ALA A 294 -27.78 -3.81 35.84
C ALA A 294 -26.62 -4.72 35.36
N ILE A 295 -26.16 -4.54 34.12
CA ILE A 295 -25.06 -5.27 33.51
C ILE A 295 -23.82 -4.35 33.55
N PRO A 296 -22.82 -4.60 34.41
CA PRO A 296 -21.69 -3.68 34.60
C PRO A 296 -20.91 -3.32 33.31
N GLN A 297 -20.94 -4.22 32.33
CA GLN A 297 -20.29 -4.07 31.04
C GLN A 297 -21.09 -3.25 30.03
N ILE A 298 -22.34 -2.89 30.32
CA ILE A 298 -23.24 -2.17 29.39
C ILE A 298 -23.73 -0.88 30.04
N VAL A 299 -23.64 0.21 29.29
CA VAL A 299 -24.22 1.51 29.67
C VAL A 299 -25.27 1.94 28.66
N GLN A 300 -26.25 2.69 29.15
CA GLN A 300 -27.33 3.25 28.34
C GLN A 300 -26.95 4.67 27.89
N VAL A 301 -27.02 4.94 26.58
CA VAL A 301 -26.76 6.25 25.97
C VAL A 301 -28.06 7.03 25.83
N THR A 302 -29.08 6.40 25.25
CA THR A 302 -30.46 6.90 25.17
C THR A 302 -31.40 5.78 25.63
N PRO A 303 -32.70 6.05 25.88
CA PRO A 303 -33.66 5.00 26.27
C PRO A 303 -33.52 3.68 25.51
N HIS A 304 -33.32 3.70 24.19
CA HIS A 304 -33.21 2.49 23.36
C HIS A 304 -31.78 2.13 22.91
N LEU A 305 -30.78 3.00 23.13
CA LEU A 305 -29.40 2.79 22.65
C LEU A 305 -28.45 2.44 23.79
N TYR A 306 -27.72 1.35 23.62
CA TYR A 306 -26.74 0.83 24.57
C TYR A 306 -25.38 0.60 23.90
N LYS A 307 -24.31 0.73 24.69
CA LYS A 307 -22.92 0.47 24.30
C LYS A 307 -22.18 -0.21 25.44
N PHE A 308 -20.94 -0.62 25.20
CA PHE A 308 -20.08 -1.07 26.29
C PHE A 308 -19.73 0.06 27.28
N SER A 309 -19.52 -0.33 28.53
CA SER A 309 -18.84 0.51 29.52
C SER A 309 -17.34 0.53 29.25
N ASP A 310 -16.61 1.42 29.91
CA ASP A 310 -15.15 1.53 29.75
C ASP A 310 -14.40 0.25 30.19
N GLN A 311 -15.05 -0.70 30.87
CA GLN A 311 -14.51 -2.02 31.18
C GLN A 311 -14.15 -2.84 29.93
N LEU A 312 -14.82 -2.57 28.81
CA LEU A 312 -14.58 -3.22 27.52
C LEU A 312 -14.16 -2.20 26.46
N ALA A 313 -13.40 -1.19 26.86
CA ALA A 313 -12.77 -0.24 25.96
C ALA A 313 -12.00 -0.91 24.81
N GLY A 314 -12.05 -0.32 23.62
CA GLY A 314 -11.40 -0.85 22.43
C GLY A 314 -12.16 -2.00 21.75
N LYS A 315 -13.26 -2.49 22.31
CA LYS A 315 -14.12 -3.53 21.73
C LYS A 315 -15.26 -2.92 20.91
N ASN A 316 -15.73 -3.64 19.90
CA ASN A 316 -16.81 -3.20 19.02
C ASN A 316 -18.13 -3.80 19.46
N PHE A 317 -19.05 -2.96 19.95
CA PHE A 317 -20.42 -3.33 20.31
C PHE A 317 -21.27 -2.08 20.56
N ASN A 318 -22.35 -1.94 19.80
CA ASN A 318 -23.50 -1.11 20.16
C ASN A 318 -24.78 -1.87 19.84
N ILE A 319 -25.85 -1.62 20.58
CA ILE A 319 -27.16 -2.24 20.32
C ILE A 319 -28.29 -1.23 20.52
N ILE A 320 -29.21 -1.19 19.55
CA ILE A 320 -30.51 -0.58 19.70
C ILE A 320 -31.49 -1.70 20.10
N ILE A 321 -32.21 -1.53 21.20
CA ILE A 321 -33.27 -2.45 21.63
C ILE A 321 -34.59 -1.69 21.51
N ALA A 322 -35.47 -2.12 20.60
CA ALA A 322 -36.79 -1.52 20.40
C ALA A 322 -37.78 -1.94 21.52
N ASP A 323 -38.89 -1.22 21.65
CA ASP A 323 -39.97 -1.51 22.63
C ASP A 323 -40.51 -2.95 22.54
N SER A 324 -40.47 -3.54 21.35
CA SER A 324 -40.88 -4.94 21.13
C SER A 324 -39.93 -5.96 21.79
N GLY A 325 -38.72 -5.53 22.17
CA GLY A 325 -37.61 -6.37 22.60
C GLY A 325 -36.70 -6.83 21.46
N HIS A 326 -36.89 -6.34 20.24
CA HIS A 326 -36.03 -6.67 19.10
C HIS A 326 -34.78 -5.80 19.07
N GLY A 327 -33.64 -6.43 18.80
CA GLY A 327 -32.32 -5.81 18.83
C GLY A 327 -31.70 -5.64 17.43
N LEU A 328 -31.05 -4.49 17.21
CA LEU A 328 -30.16 -4.24 16.07
C LEU A 328 -28.76 -3.99 16.61
N LEU A 329 -27.81 -4.89 16.30
CA LEU A 329 -26.40 -4.72 16.64
C LEU A 329 -25.71 -3.84 15.59
N LEU A 330 -24.82 -2.96 16.05
CA LEU A 330 -23.93 -2.17 15.19
C LEU A 330 -22.49 -2.50 15.56
N ASP A 331 -21.85 -3.26 14.69
CA ASP A 331 -20.57 -3.94 14.90
C ASP A 331 -20.56 -4.86 16.14
N CYS A 332 -19.85 -5.99 16.04
CA CYS A 332 -19.72 -6.97 17.11
C CYS A 332 -18.41 -7.75 16.97
N GLY A 333 -17.40 -7.39 17.76
CA GLY A 333 -16.11 -8.06 17.70
C GLY A 333 -15.08 -7.64 18.75
N LEU A 334 -13.94 -8.32 18.68
CA LEU A 334 -12.78 -8.22 19.59
C LEU A 334 -12.95 -8.81 21.01
N PHE A 335 -14.02 -9.55 21.29
CA PHE A 335 -14.20 -10.26 22.56
C PHE A 335 -14.62 -11.73 22.35
N SER A 336 -14.71 -12.50 23.43
CA SER A 336 -14.90 -13.97 23.33
C SER A 336 -16.35 -14.36 23.04
N GLU A 337 -16.54 -15.50 22.36
CA GLU A 337 -17.87 -16.12 22.16
C GLU A 337 -18.60 -16.36 23.49
N LEU A 338 -17.89 -16.79 24.53
CA LEU A 338 -18.46 -16.98 25.87
C LEU A 338 -19.04 -15.68 26.43
N GLN A 339 -18.27 -14.58 26.34
CA GLN A 339 -18.72 -13.28 26.81
C GLN A 339 -19.91 -12.77 26.01
N LEU A 340 -19.97 -13.04 24.70
CA LEU A 340 -21.16 -12.74 23.89
C LEU A 340 -22.41 -13.48 24.39
N HIS A 341 -22.29 -14.78 24.68
CA HIS A 341 -23.41 -15.56 25.21
C HIS A 341 -23.92 -15.04 26.55
N ASP A 342 -23.00 -14.71 27.45
CA ASP A 342 -23.35 -14.14 28.75
C ASP A 342 -24.06 -12.79 28.57
N LEU A 343 -23.49 -11.87 27.78
CA LEU A 343 -24.08 -10.55 27.54
C LEU A 343 -25.50 -10.64 26.95
N ILE A 344 -25.73 -11.51 25.97
CA ILE A 344 -27.08 -11.69 25.40
C ILE A 344 -28.07 -12.17 26.46
N ARG A 345 -27.70 -13.15 27.29
CA ARG A 345 -28.55 -13.64 28.39
C ARG A 345 -28.84 -12.55 29.43
N GLU A 346 -27.83 -11.79 29.81
CA GLU A 346 -27.99 -10.68 30.75
C GLU A 346 -28.90 -9.59 30.18
N MET A 347 -28.76 -9.23 28.89
CA MET A 347 -29.63 -8.26 28.22
C MET A 347 -31.08 -8.77 28.10
N GLN A 348 -31.28 -10.07 27.90
CA GLN A 348 -32.63 -10.67 27.93
C GLN A 348 -33.27 -10.56 29.32
N THR A 349 -32.47 -10.72 30.37
CA THR A 349 -32.94 -10.67 31.76
C THR A 349 -33.20 -9.24 32.23
N HIS A 350 -32.32 -8.31 31.88
CA HIS A 350 -32.27 -6.99 32.51
C HIS A 350 -32.67 -5.83 31.60
N LEU A 351 -32.58 -5.98 30.27
CA LEU A 351 -32.85 -4.92 29.30
C LEU A 351 -34.05 -5.21 28.38
N GLY A 352 -34.77 -6.32 28.61
CA GLY A 352 -35.97 -6.65 27.83
C GLY A 352 -35.69 -7.15 26.40
N LEU A 353 -34.43 -7.46 26.07
CA LEU A 353 -34.07 -8.07 24.79
C LEU A 353 -34.78 -9.43 24.64
N LYS A 354 -35.36 -9.69 23.47
CA LYS A 354 -35.98 -10.97 23.12
C LYS A 354 -35.21 -11.66 22.01
N GLN A 355 -34.87 -10.91 20.97
CA GLN A 355 -34.11 -11.40 19.82
C GLN A 355 -33.25 -10.29 19.21
N ILE A 356 -32.23 -10.68 18.47
CA ILE A 356 -31.42 -9.76 17.67
C ILE A 356 -31.73 -10.09 16.21
N ASP A 357 -32.25 -9.12 15.47
CA ASP A 357 -32.69 -9.33 14.09
C ASP A 357 -31.52 -9.27 13.12
N ALA A 358 -30.63 -8.30 13.32
CA ALA A 358 -29.50 -8.06 12.43
C ALA A 358 -28.25 -7.55 13.16
N LEU A 359 -27.10 -7.83 12.56
CA LEU A 359 -25.82 -7.18 12.76
C LEU A 359 -25.56 -6.29 11.56
N TRP A 360 -25.52 -4.99 11.80
CA TRP A 360 -25.00 -4.01 10.86
C TRP A 360 -23.49 -3.96 10.94
N ILE A 361 -22.82 -4.15 9.79
CA ILE A 361 -21.37 -3.98 9.65
C ILE A 361 -21.10 -2.62 9.02
N ASN A 362 -20.42 -1.74 9.76
CA ASN A 362 -20.17 -0.38 9.33
C ASN A 362 -19.15 -0.25 8.18
N HIS A 363 -18.06 -1.02 8.23
CA HIS A 363 -17.02 -1.00 7.20
C HIS A 363 -16.27 -2.33 7.12
N MET A 364 -15.36 -2.45 6.15
CA MET A 364 -14.75 -3.73 5.80
C MET A 364 -13.81 -4.35 6.86
N HIS A 365 -13.43 -3.63 7.91
CA HIS A 365 -12.44 -4.13 8.86
C HIS A 365 -13.01 -5.22 9.77
N GLY A 366 -12.26 -6.31 9.88
CA GLY A 366 -12.69 -7.58 10.45
C GLY A 366 -12.99 -7.54 11.94
N ASP A 367 -12.34 -6.66 12.68
CA ASP A 367 -12.55 -6.45 14.11
C ASP A 367 -13.95 -5.94 14.46
N HIS A 368 -14.70 -5.45 13.48
CA HIS A 368 -16.10 -5.04 13.61
C HIS A 368 -17.08 -6.22 13.51
N PHE A 369 -16.62 -7.41 13.11
CA PHE A 369 -17.52 -8.55 12.90
C PHE A 369 -16.86 -9.90 13.17
N THR A 370 -15.84 -9.96 14.04
CA THR A 370 -15.20 -11.24 14.44
C THR A 370 -16.17 -12.21 15.12
N LEU A 371 -17.33 -11.76 15.57
CA LEU A 371 -18.38 -12.59 16.17
C LEU A 371 -19.61 -12.77 15.25
N GLY A 372 -19.59 -12.22 14.03
CA GLY A 372 -20.71 -12.29 13.10
C GLY A 372 -21.11 -13.73 12.72
N ALA A 373 -20.15 -14.63 12.56
CA ALA A 373 -20.41 -16.04 12.27
C ALA A 373 -21.13 -16.76 13.44
N VAL A 374 -20.75 -16.45 14.68
CA VAL A 374 -21.40 -16.97 15.90
C VAL A 374 -22.83 -16.45 15.98
N LEU A 375 -23.04 -15.14 15.79
CA LEU A 375 -24.35 -14.50 15.79
C LEU A 375 -25.29 -15.15 14.76
N LYS A 376 -24.83 -15.32 13.53
CA LYS A 376 -25.60 -15.94 12.45
C LYS A 376 -25.95 -17.40 12.78
N LYS A 377 -24.98 -18.21 13.22
CA LYS A 377 -25.14 -19.65 13.46
C LYS A 377 -25.96 -19.98 14.72
N ARG A 378 -25.76 -19.23 15.81
CA ARG A 378 -26.34 -19.54 17.13
C ARG A 378 -27.64 -18.79 17.41
N TYR A 379 -27.79 -17.59 16.86
CA TYR A 379 -28.90 -16.68 17.16
C TYR A 379 -29.75 -16.34 15.95
N GLY A 380 -29.41 -16.82 14.74
CA GLY A 380 -30.18 -16.56 13.52
C GLY A 380 -30.08 -15.12 13.03
N VAL A 381 -29.14 -14.33 13.56
CA VAL A 381 -28.95 -12.91 13.25
C VAL A 381 -28.59 -12.74 11.77
N LYS A 382 -29.25 -11.77 11.11
CA LYS A 382 -28.97 -11.41 9.72
C LYS A 382 -27.76 -10.48 9.63
N ILE A 383 -26.97 -10.60 8.57
CA ILE A 383 -25.81 -9.75 8.31
C ILE A 383 -26.21 -8.71 7.28
N TRP A 384 -26.18 -7.43 7.68
CA TRP A 384 -26.53 -6.29 6.85
C TRP A 384 -25.32 -5.38 6.69
N THR A 385 -25.09 -4.87 5.48
CA THR A 385 -24.06 -3.85 5.21
C THR A 385 -24.34 -3.18 3.86
N LEU A 386 -23.57 -2.16 3.52
CA LEU A 386 -23.62 -1.51 2.19
C LEU A 386 -23.12 -2.47 1.11
N ASP A 387 -23.72 -2.45 -0.08
CA ASP A 387 -23.39 -3.32 -1.22
C ASP A 387 -21.90 -3.24 -1.62
N ARG A 388 -21.28 -2.06 -1.52
CA ARG A 388 -19.85 -1.83 -1.78
C ARG A 388 -18.91 -2.52 -0.79
N ILE A 389 -19.41 -2.86 0.40
CA ILE A 389 -18.67 -3.50 1.50
C ILE A 389 -18.85 -5.02 1.45
N ALA A 390 -20.02 -5.50 1.00
CA ALA A 390 -20.41 -6.90 1.07
C ALA A 390 -19.34 -7.88 0.57
N ASP A 391 -18.75 -7.64 -0.60
CA ASP A 391 -17.74 -8.54 -1.16
C ASP A 391 -16.46 -8.65 -0.32
N LYS A 392 -16.10 -7.61 0.46
CA LYS A 392 -14.90 -7.65 1.34
C LYS A 392 -15.18 -8.48 2.59
N VAL A 393 -16.43 -8.46 3.05
CA VAL A 393 -16.93 -9.27 4.17
C VAL A 393 -17.06 -10.73 3.74
N GLU A 394 -17.58 -10.99 2.54
CA GLU A 394 -17.80 -12.33 1.99
C GLU A 394 -16.53 -12.99 1.44
N ASN A 395 -15.64 -12.22 0.82
CA ASN A 395 -14.48 -12.72 0.09
C ASN A 395 -13.17 -11.98 0.45
N PRO A 396 -12.79 -11.89 1.74
CA PRO A 396 -11.64 -11.09 2.19
C PRO A 396 -10.32 -11.43 1.48
N LEU A 397 -10.05 -12.70 1.19
CA LEU A 397 -8.80 -13.12 0.54
C LEU A 397 -8.65 -12.62 -0.91
N ARG A 398 -9.72 -12.10 -1.54
CA ARG A 398 -9.67 -11.51 -2.87
C ARG A 398 -9.06 -10.10 -2.89
N TYR A 399 -8.70 -9.55 -1.72
CA TYR A 399 -8.16 -8.21 -1.56
C TYR A 399 -6.84 -8.22 -0.78
N ASP A 400 -6.00 -7.18 -0.97
CA ASP A 400 -4.78 -6.95 -0.18
C ASP A 400 -4.90 -5.71 0.72
N TYR A 401 -6.09 -5.51 1.29
CA TYR A 401 -6.35 -4.41 2.22
C TYR A 401 -5.95 -4.74 3.65
N CYS A 402 -5.75 -3.70 4.45
CA CYS A 402 -5.47 -3.86 5.89
C CYS A 402 -6.70 -4.34 6.66
N ALA A 403 -6.45 -4.94 7.82
CA ALA A 403 -7.44 -5.26 8.85
C ALA A 403 -8.64 -6.07 8.34
N LEU A 404 -8.47 -6.91 7.31
CA LEU A 404 -9.51 -7.85 6.90
C LEU A 404 -9.72 -8.93 7.98
N ILE A 405 -10.91 -9.56 8.03
CA ILE A 405 -11.24 -10.56 9.05
C ILE A 405 -10.24 -11.73 9.12
N THR A 406 -9.66 -12.10 7.99
CA THR A 406 -8.63 -13.14 7.92
C THR A 406 -7.33 -12.76 8.63
N SER A 407 -7.02 -11.47 8.74
CA SER A 407 -5.85 -10.99 9.48
C SER A 407 -5.98 -11.26 10.99
N TYR A 408 -7.20 -11.15 11.52
CA TYR A 408 -7.53 -11.40 12.93
C TYR A 408 -7.64 -12.89 13.25
N ASN A 409 -8.19 -13.67 12.32
CA ASN A 409 -8.23 -15.12 12.44
C ASN A 409 -8.11 -15.77 11.05
N PRO A 410 -6.96 -16.39 10.74
CA PRO A 410 -6.69 -16.96 9.42
C PRO A 410 -7.58 -18.17 9.08
N ALA A 411 -8.34 -18.72 10.03
CA ALA A 411 -9.32 -19.77 9.76
C ALA A 411 -10.64 -19.26 9.15
N TYR A 412 -10.86 -17.94 9.12
CA TYR A 412 -12.03 -17.38 8.44
C TYR A 412 -11.90 -17.49 6.92
N GLU A 413 -13.02 -17.74 6.25
CA GLU A 413 -13.13 -17.67 4.79
C GLU A 413 -13.89 -16.43 4.31
N GLY A 414 -14.76 -15.88 5.18
CA GLY A 414 -15.68 -14.79 4.89
C GLY A 414 -16.96 -14.95 5.69
N LEU A 415 -17.88 -13.99 5.56
CA LEU A 415 -19.18 -13.99 6.25
C LEU A 415 -20.30 -13.64 5.24
N PRO A 416 -21.22 -14.58 4.93
CA PRO A 416 -22.30 -14.32 3.97
C PRO A 416 -23.23 -13.17 4.42
N VAL A 417 -23.40 -12.19 3.54
CA VAL A 417 -24.25 -11.01 3.76
C VAL A 417 -25.68 -11.34 3.35
N ASP A 418 -26.63 -11.20 4.28
CA ASP A 418 -28.05 -11.48 4.00
C ASP A 418 -28.74 -10.32 3.28
N ARG A 419 -28.30 -9.07 3.53
CA ARG A 419 -28.90 -7.88 2.94
C ARG A 419 -27.83 -6.84 2.57
N PRO A 420 -27.36 -6.85 1.31
CA PRO A 420 -26.58 -5.74 0.76
C PRO A 420 -27.51 -4.56 0.47
N LEU A 421 -27.30 -3.44 1.15
CA LEU A 421 -28.10 -2.21 1.03
C LEU A 421 -27.43 -1.20 0.10
N LYS A 422 -28.21 -0.34 -0.53
CA LYS A 422 -27.67 0.72 -1.41
C LYS A 422 -27.42 2.02 -0.65
N ASP A 423 -26.52 2.83 -1.20
CA ASP A 423 -26.33 4.22 -0.78
C ASP A 423 -27.64 5.02 -0.93
N GLY A 424 -28.04 5.72 0.13
CA GLY A 424 -29.31 6.44 0.24
C GLY A 424 -30.53 5.58 0.55
N GLU A 425 -30.38 4.27 0.79
CA GLU A 425 -31.51 3.40 1.13
C GLU A 425 -32.03 3.71 2.55
N VAL A 426 -33.36 3.71 2.70
CA VAL A 426 -34.02 3.82 4.02
C VAL A 426 -34.68 2.50 4.34
N VAL A 427 -34.30 1.90 5.46
CA VAL A 427 -34.88 0.66 5.97
C VAL A 427 -35.83 0.97 7.11
N GLU A 428 -37.09 0.53 6.99
CA GLU A 428 -38.02 0.52 8.12
C GLU A 428 -37.81 -0.75 8.96
N TRP A 429 -37.49 -0.56 10.24
CA TRP A 429 -37.28 -1.64 11.21
C TRP A 429 -37.87 -1.22 12.56
N GLU A 430 -38.78 -2.02 13.12
CA GLU A 430 -39.43 -1.74 14.42
C GLU A 430 -40.02 -0.32 14.54
N GLY A 431 -40.55 0.21 13.44
CA GLY A 431 -41.10 1.58 13.35
C GLY A 431 -40.05 2.69 13.27
N MET A 432 -38.76 2.36 13.31
CA MET A 432 -37.64 3.26 13.12
C MET A 432 -37.23 3.32 11.64
N LYS A 433 -36.78 4.49 11.20
CA LYS A 433 -36.22 4.70 9.85
C LYS A 433 -34.71 4.73 9.92
N LEU A 434 -34.08 3.67 9.46
CA LEU A 434 -32.62 3.55 9.38
C LEU A 434 -32.17 4.08 8.02
N HIS A 435 -31.48 5.21 8.02
CA HIS A 435 -30.90 5.79 6.82
C HIS A 435 -29.50 5.22 6.61
N ILE A 436 -29.24 4.72 5.40
CA ILE A 436 -28.01 4.01 5.04
C ILE A 436 -27.32 4.80 3.94
N ASP A 437 -26.31 5.57 4.33
CA ASP A 437 -25.59 6.44 3.41
C ASP A 437 -24.13 6.01 3.29
N TRP A 438 -23.58 6.12 2.09
CA TRP A 438 -22.15 5.92 1.87
C TRP A 438 -21.39 7.07 2.52
N MET A 439 -20.53 6.71 3.48
CA MET A 439 -19.66 7.65 4.18
C MET A 439 -18.24 7.09 4.22
N PRO A 440 -17.44 7.33 3.17
CA PRO A 440 -16.04 6.95 3.16
C PRO A 440 -15.23 7.84 4.11
N GLY A 441 -14.05 7.37 4.48
CA GLY A 441 -13.15 8.06 5.40
C GLY A 441 -11.85 7.30 5.53
N GLN A 442 -11.70 6.52 6.61
CA GLN A 442 -10.56 5.64 6.82
C GLN A 442 -10.41 4.58 5.72
N THR A 443 -11.50 4.24 5.07
CA THR A 443 -11.54 3.43 3.84
C THR A 443 -12.66 3.96 2.92
N GLU A 444 -12.54 3.76 1.61
CA GLU A 444 -13.66 3.98 0.68
C GLU A 444 -14.84 3.01 0.92
N PHE A 445 -14.60 1.92 1.66
CA PHE A 445 -15.58 0.88 2.01
C PHE A 445 -16.19 1.09 3.40
N GLY A 446 -16.58 2.33 3.71
CA GLY A 446 -17.28 2.70 4.93
C GLY A 446 -18.70 3.22 4.67
N ASN A 447 -19.56 3.17 5.70
CA ASN A 447 -20.91 3.71 5.64
C ASN A 447 -21.29 4.47 6.91
N CYS A 448 -22.36 5.24 6.82
CA CYS A 448 -23.03 5.84 7.95
C CYS A 448 -24.46 5.28 8.04
N LEU A 449 -24.77 4.63 9.16
CA LEU A 449 -26.16 4.42 9.56
C LEU A 449 -26.57 5.60 10.43
N TRP A 450 -27.67 6.26 10.10
CA TRP A 450 -28.22 7.28 11.00
C TRP A 450 -29.74 7.20 11.12
N LEU A 451 -30.26 7.72 12.22
CA LEU A 451 -31.68 7.73 12.53
C LEU A 451 -32.02 8.82 13.55
N GLU A 452 -33.30 9.18 13.63
CA GLU A 452 -33.88 9.92 14.75
C GLU A 452 -34.29 8.90 15.83
N LEU A 453 -33.61 8.90 16.97
CA LEU A 453 -33.88 8.00 18.10
C LEU A 453 -33.98 8.81 19.38
N ASP A 454 -35.06 8.59 20.15
CA ASP A 454 -35.28 9.25 21.45
C ASP A 454 -35.19 10.79 21.39
N GLY A 455 -35.66 11.38 20.29
CA GLY A 455 -35.62 12.83 20.06
C GLY A 455 -34.24 13.38 19.71
N ARG A 456 -33.31 12.52 19.29
CA ARG A 456 -31.94 12.89 18.92
C ARG A 456 -31.58 12.28 17.57
N ARG A 457 -30.82 13.03 16.77
CA ARG A 457 -30.20 12.51 15.56
C ARG A 457 -28.90 11.80 15.91
N ILE A 458 -28.85 10.50 15.68
CA ILE A 458 -27.69 9.66 15.99
C ILE A 458 -27.08 9.13 14.70
N ALA A 459 -25.76 9.30 14.54
CA ALA A 459 -24.99 8.79 13.41
C ALA A 459 -23.95 7.77 13.89
N PHE A 460 -23.90 6.61 13.24
CA PHE A 460 -22.91 5.55 13.47
C PHE A 460 -21.89 5.56 12.35
N THR A 461 -20.64 5.87 12.68
CA THR A 461 -19.63 6.27 11.68
C THR A 461 -18.44 5.32 11.57
N GLY A 462 -18.44 4.24 12.35
CA GLY A 462 -17.30 3.33 12.47
C GLY A 462 -16.03 4.07 12.87
N ASP A 463 -14.97 3.85 12.11
CA ASP A 463 -13.61 4.34 12.36
C ASP A 463 -13.30 5.71 11.72
N ASN A 464 -14.29 6.39 11.14
CA ASN A 464 -14.01 7.60 10.36
C ASN A 464 -13.54 8.80 11.20
N LEU A 465 -13.89 8.85 12.48
CA LEU A 465 -13.45 9.89 13.42
C LEU A 465 -13.53 9.42 14.88
N PHE A 466 -12.52 9.78 15.66
CA PHE A 466 -12.46 9.53 17.11
C PHE A 466 -11.96 10.75 17.88
N GLY A 467 -12.43 10.89 19.10
CA GLY A 467 -11.91 11.85 20.06
C GLY A 467 -12.96 12.33 21.05
N ASP A 468 -12.54 13.19 21.97
CA ASP A 468 -13.40 13.91 22.88
C ASP A 468 -13.83 15.25 22.24
N PRO A 469 -15.13 15.46 21.93
CA PRO A 469 -15.61 16.71 21.36
C PRO A 469 -15.34 17.94 22.24
N THR A 470 -15.22 17.74 23.55
CA THR A 470 -15.02 18.80 24.55
C THR A 470 -13.56 19.26 24.65
N ASP A 471 -12.62 18.44 24.20
CA ASP A 471 -11.20 18.77 24.16
C ASP A 471 -10.88 19.56 22.87
N PRO A 472 -10.53 20.86 22.97
CA PRO A 472 -10.30 21.70 21.80
C PRO A 472 -9.04 21.30 21.01
N GLU A 473 -8.10 20.58 21.62
CA GLU A 473 -6.88 20.09 20.96
C GLU A 473 -7.17 18.86 20.09
N GLN A 474 -8.32 18.19 20.30
CA GLN A 474 -8.73 17.04 19.50
C GLN A 474 -9.50 17.45 18.27
N ASN A 475 -9.04 17.01 17.10
CA ASN A 475 -9.62 17.40 15.82
C ASN A 475 -10.35 16.24 15.11
N GLY A 476 -10.50 15.08 15.74
CA GLY A 476 -11.28 13.97 15.17
C GLY A 476 -10.56 13.10 14.15
N HIS A 477 -9.32 13.44 13.78
CA HIS A 477 -8.59 12.58 12.85
C HIS A 477 -8.30 11.20 13.44
N GLU A 478 -8.47 10.19 12.60
CA GLU A 478 -8.13 8.81 12.88
C GLU A 478 -6.85 8.44 12.10
N ALA A 479 -6.28 7.25 12.34
CA ALA A 479 -5.20 6.69 11.55
C ALA A 479 -5.44 6.83 10.04
N VAL A 480 -4.54 7.54 9.38
CA VAL A 480 -4.44 7.54 7.92
C VAL A 480 -3.71 6.29 7.50
N VAL A 481 -4.35 5.46 6.68
CA VAL A 481 -3.77 4.22 6.15
C VAL A 481 -4.06 4.13 4.65
N ALA A 482 -3.07 4.42 3.82
CA ALA A 482 -3.18 4.37 2.36
C ALA A 482 -3.63 2.99 1.85
N ARG A 483 -3.20 1.92 2.53
CA ARG A 483 -3.61 0.54 2.22
C ARG A 483 -5.07 0.20 2.54
N ASN A 484 -5.86 1.17 3.02
CA ASN A 484 -7.31 1.07 3.12
C ASN A 484 -8.07 1.68 1.93
N SER A 485 -7.34 2.17 0.90
CA SER A 485 -7.90 2.99 -0.19
C SER A 485 -8.58 4.24 0.37
N ALA A 486 -7.76 5.13 0.93
CA ALA A 486 -8.18 6.24 1.79
C ALA A 486 -7.79 7.62 1.23
N ILE A 487 -7.87 7.81 -0.10
CA ILE A 487 -7.60 9.12 -0.71
C ILE A 487 -8.48 10.19 -0.07
N PHE A 488 -7.87 11.26 0.43
CA PHE A 488 -8.53 12.20 1.32
C PHE A 488 -9.74 12.89 0.69
N GLU A 489 -9.64 13.35 -0.56
CA GLU A 489 -10.73 14.01 -1.27
C GLU A 489 -11.96 13.11 -1.46
N GLU A 490 -11.74 11.81 -1.55
CA GLU A 490 -12.76 10.77 -1.76
C GLU A 490 -13.20 10.09 -0.45
N GLY A 491 -12.40 10.22 0.62
CA GLY A 491 -12.63 9.69 1.95
C GLY A 491 -12.89 10.79 2.97
N TYR A 492 -11.92 11.06 3.84
CA TYR A 492 -12.05 11.95 5.01
C TYR A 492 -12.68 13.32 4.71
N LEU A 493 -12.34 13.96 3.58
CA LEU A 493 -12.91 15.26 3.23
C LEU A 493 -14.39 15.13 2.84
N LEU A 494 -14.78 14.05 2.17
CA LEU A 494 -16.17 13.75 1.85
C LEU A 494 -16.94 13.40 3.12
N GLY A 495 -16.43 12.49 3.95
CA GLY A 495 -17.04 12.11 5.23
C GLY A 495 -17.21 13.29 6.20
N SER A 496 -16.21 14.18 6.29
CA SER A 496 -16.33 15.39 7.13
C SER A 496 -17.42 16.35 6.62
N ARG A 497 -17.53 16.59 5.30
CA ARG A 497 -18.61 17.40 4.74
C ARG A 497 -19.98 16.78 5.01
N TYR A 498 -20.09 15.47 4.80
CA TYR A 498 -21.32 14.73 5.06
C TYR A 498 -21.80 14.94 6.51
N LEU A 499 -20.92 14.81 7.50
CA LEU A 499 -21.28 15.04 8.92
C LEU A 499 -21.65 16.50 9.23
N ARG A 500 -21.02 17.48 8.56
CA ARG A 500 -21.38 18.90 8.68
C ARG A 500 -22.79 19.19 8.18
N ASP A 501 -23.21 18.49 7.12
CA ASP A 501 -24.54 18.63 6.54
C ASP A 501 -25.59 17.88 7.36
N LEU A 502 -25.27 16.64 7.80
CA LEU A 502 -26.16 15.81 8.61
C LEU A 502 -26.48 16.42 9.98
N LYS A 503 -25.51 17.11 10.59
CA LYS A 503 -25.62 17.77 11.91
C LYS A 503 -26.15 16.84 13.02
N PRO A 504 -25.50 15.69 13.26
CA PRO A 504 -25.92 14.77 14.32
C PRO A 504 -25.81 15.41 15.70
N ASP A 505 -26.72 15.05 16.60
CA ASP A 505 -26.63 15.38 18.03
C ASP A 505 -25.66 14.47 18.76
N ILE A 506 -25.53 13.23 18.27
CA ILE A 506 -24.64 12.18 18.79
C ILE A 506 -23.97 11.49 17.61
N ILE A 507 -22.64 11.37 17.66
CA ILE A 507 -21.89 10.44 16.82
C ILE A 507 -21.43 9.28 17.68
N MET A 508 -21.80 8.08 17.24
CA MET A 508 -21.35 6.80 17.76
C MET A 508 -20.18 6.33 16.87
N GLY A 509 -18.97 6.53 17.37
CA GLY A 509 -17.79 5.92 16.78
C GLY A 509 -17.70 4.45 17.15
N ALA A 510 -16.90 3.71 16.40
CA ALA A 510 -16.50 2.37 16.80
C ALA A 510 -15.63 2.36 18.05
N HIS A 511 -15.26 1.16 18.51
CA HIS A 511 -14.38 0.92 19.64
C HIS A 511 -14.76 1.67 20.92
N ASN A 512 -16.06 1.75 21.19
CA ASN A 512 -16.62 2.38 22.38
C ASN A 512 -16.54 3.92 22.42
N VAL A 513 -16.34 4.61 21.29
CA VAL A 513 -16.24 6.08 21.25
C VAL A 513 -17.61 6.74 21.15
N LEU A 514 -17.93 7.59 22.13
CA LEU A 514 -19.17 8.38 22.17
C LEU A 514 -18.83 9.88 22.03
N MET A 515 -19.44 10.54 21.05
CA MET A 515 -19.25 11.95 20.76
C MET A 515 -20.58 12.69 20.80
N VAL A 516 -20.88 13.33 21.93
CA VAL A 516 -22.09 14.16 22.09
C VAL A 516 -21.84 15.61 21.70
N ASN A 517 -22.87 16.29 21.20
CA ASN A 517 -22.79 17.68 20.73
C ASN A 517 -21.61 17.94 19.78
N PRO A 518 -21.41 17.12 18.73
CA PRO A 518 -20.14 17.03 18.01
C PRO A 518 -19.88 18.18 17.03
N ARG A 519 -20.75 19.20 16.94
CA ARG A 519 -20.67 20.23 15.89
C ARG A 519 -19.28 20.89 15.78
N ALA A 520 -18.75 21.40 16.90
CA ALA A 520 -17.45 22.07 16.89
C ALA A 520 -16.31 21.09 16.55
N PHE A 521 -16.44 19.84 16.95
CA PHE A 521 -15.48 18.77 16.68
C PHE A 521 -15.45 18.39 15.19
N VAL A 522 -16.63 18.27 14.56
CA VAL A 522 -16.77 18.01 13.12
C VAL A 522 -16.16 19.15 12.29
N GLU A 523 -16.27 20.41 12.71
CA GLU A 523 -15.58 21.53 12.04
C GLU A 523 -14.05 21.42 12.14
N ARG A 524 -13.51 20.97 13.29
CA ARG A 524 -12.07 20.71 13.45
C ARG A 524 -11.61 19.55 12.57
N TYR A 525 -12.40 18.49 12.47
CA TYR A 525 -12.14 17.35 11.59
C TYR A 525 -12.12 17.75 10.11
N HIS A 526 -13.08 18.57 9.69
CA HIS A 526 -13.09 19.11 8.34
C HIS A 526 -11.86 19.98 8.04
N ALA A 527 -11.48 20.85 8.97
CA ALA A 527 -10.28 21.69 8.83
C ALA A 527 -8.99 20.86 8.79
N TRP A 528 -8.89 19.79 9.59
CA TRP A 528 -7.78 18.84 9.52
C TRP A 528 -7.74 18.15 8.14
N ALA A 529 -8.86 17.63 7.64
CA ALA A 529 -8.93 16.96 6.35
C ALA A 529 -8.43 17.84 5.20
N GLN A 530 -8.73 19.15 5.22
CA GLN A 530 -8.20 20.11 4.23
C GLN A 530 -6.69 20.35 4.40
N ARG A 531 -6.23 20.44 5.65
CA ARG A 531 -4.81 20.70 5.97
C ARG A 531 -3.93 19.52 5.56
N ILE A 532 -4.31 18.30 5.89
CA ILE A 532 -3.54 17.09 5.58
C ILE A 532 -3.40 16.88 4.06
N ILE A 533 -4.46 17.15 3.27
CA ILE A 533 -4.39 17.15 1.79
C ILE A 533 -3.30 18.11 1.30
N THR A 534 -3.27 19.32 1.86
CA THR A 534 -2.29 20.33 1.47
C THR A 534 -0.86 19.89 1.78
N GLN A 535 -0.66 19.22 2.92
CA GLN A 535 0.65 18.72 3.31
C GLN A 535 1.13 17.59 2.39
N TYR A 536 0.27 16.61 2.08
CA TYR A 536 0.64 15.55 1.13
C TYR A 536 0.98 16.10 -0.25
N LYS A 537 0.20 17.05 -0.79
CA LYS A 537 0.50 17.71 -2.07
C LYS A 537 1.81 18.50 -2.07
N GLN A 538 2.29 18.95 -0.91
CA GLN A 538 3.58 19.63 -0.77
C GLN A 538 4.75 18.64 -0.60
N LEU A 539 4.50 17.50 0.05
CA LEU A 539 5.49 16.47 0.33
C LEU A 539 5.69 15.49 -0.82
N LEU A 540 4.68 15.28 -1.66
CA LEU A 540 4.72 14.33 -2.77
C LEU A 540 5.09 15.03 -4.09
N PRO A 541 6.02 14.47 -4.89
CA PRO A 541 6.46 15.05 -6.15
C PRO A 541 5.37 15.22 -7.22
N ASP A 542 4.48 14.24 -7.40
CA ASP A 542 3.48 14.26 -8.47
C ASP A 542 2.35 15.26 -8.15
N PRO A 543 1.96 16.14 -9.10
CA PRO A 543 0.81 17.02 -8.91
C PRO A 543 -0.50 16.25 -8.68
N ASN A 544 -0.60 15.01 -9.16
CA ASN A 544 -1.64 14.05 -8.81
C ASN A 544 -1.04 13.09 -7.77
N TYR A 545 -0.89 13.62 -6.55
CA TYR A 545 -0.22 12.97 -5.43
C TYR A 545 -0.77 11.57 -5.12
N GLU A 546 -1.99 11.27 -5.57
CA GLU A 546 -2.64 9.98 -5.43
C GLU A 546 -1.81 8.83 -6.02
N TYR A 547 -0.99 9.06 -7.06
CA TYR A 547 -0.08 8.04 -7.59
C TYR A 547 1.02 7.62 -6.61
N GLU A 548 1.36 8.50 -5.67
CA GLU A 548 2.42 8.30 -4.67
C GLU A 548 1.83 8.08 -3.27
N PHE A 549 0.50 8.17 -3.13
CA PHE A 549 -0.25 7.86 -1.92
C PHE A 549 -0.98 6.52 -2.01
N ASP A 550 -1.75 6.25 -3.06
CA ASP A 550 -2.60 5.06 -3.22
C ASP A 550 -1.78 3.87 -3.77
N PRO A 551 -1.64 2.74 -3.05
CA PRO A 551 -0.93 1.57 -3.55
C PRO A 551 -1.79 0.65 -4.46
N PHE A 552 -2.97 1.09 -4.92
CA PHE A 552 -3.93 0.26 -5.66
C PHE A 552 -4.35 0.82 -7.04
N TRP A 553 -3.65 1.82 -7.57
CA TRP A 553 -4.02 2.42 -8.85
C TRP A 553 -3.75 1.53 -10.09
N VAL A 554 -2.97 0.44 -9.93
CA VAL A 554 -3.17 -0.81 -10.70
C VAL A 554 -3.40 -1.94 -9.71
N SER A 555 -4.55 -2.60 -9.78
CA SER A 555 -4.95 -3.63 -8.83
C SER A 555 -5.61 -4.82 -9.50
N ALA A 556 -5.49 -6.01 -8.90
CA ALA A 556 -6.06 -7.25 -9.39
C ALA A 556 -7.22 -7.72 -8.50
N TYR A 557 -8.27 -8.25 -9.13
CA TYR A 557 -9.36 -8.93 -8.45
C TYR A 557 -9.68 -10.27 -9.14
N PRO A 558 -9.60 -11.42 -8.44
CA PRO A 558 -9.10 -11.56 -7.08
C PRO A 558 -7.58 -11.32 -6.99
N TYR A 559 -7.11 -10.72 -5.89
CA TYR A 559 -5.68 -10.57 -5.61
C TYR A 559 -4.98 -11.92 -5.35
N ARG A 560 -5.70 -12.93 -4.84
CA ARG A 560 -5.20 -14.29 -4.61
C ARG A 560 -5.93 -15.24 -5.55
N VAL A 561 -5.20 -15.78 -6.53
CA VAL A 561 -5.75 -16.64 -7.59
C VAL A 561 -5.31 -18.08 -7.39
N ASP A 562 -6.27 -18.95 -7.11
CA ASP A 562 -6.01 -20.38 -6.91
C ASP A 562 -6.04 -21.11 -8.26
N LEU A 563 -4.86 -21.53 -8.73
CA LEU A 563 -4.66 -22.35 -9.93
C LEU A 563 -4.40 -23.83 -9.58
N GLN A 564 -4.54 -24.23 -8.31
CA GLN A 564 -4.39 -25.61 -7.87
C GLN A 564 -5.60 -26.46 -8.25
N THR A 565 -6.79 -25.87 -8.11
CA THR A 565 -8.08 -26.55 -8.30
C THR A 565 -8.57 -26.53 -9.73
N GLU A 566 -8.32 -25.43 -10.46
CA GLU A 566 -8.63 -25.31 -11.88
C GLU A 566 -7.47 -24.68 -12.61
N ARG A 567 -7.20 -25.19 -13.81
CA ARG A 567 -6.08 -24.76 -14.64
C ARG A 567 -6.26 -23.37 -15.23
N THR A 568 -7.50 -22.88 -15.25
CA THR A 568 -7.87 -21.61 -15.85
C THR A 568 -8.66 -20.76 -14.87
N ARG A 569 -8.27 -19.49 -14.73
CA ARG A 569 -8.91 -18.51 -13.83
C ARG A 569 -8.96 -17.15 -14.49
N GLU A 570 -10.00 -16.39 -14.20
CA GLU A 570 -10.08 -14.98 -14.60
C GLU A 570 -9.58 -14.07 -13.48
N VAL A 571 -8.86 -13.03 -13.89
CA VAL A 571 -8.43 -11.92 -13.05
C VAL A 571 -8.84 -10.64 -13.72
N THR A 572 -9.55 -9.78 -13.01
CA THR A 572 -9.83 -8.41 -13.45
C THR A 572 -8.72 -7.49 -12.97
N VAL A 573 -8.00 -6.86 -13.88
CA VAL A 573 -7.03 -5.81 -13.58
C VAL A 573 -7.69 -4.44 -13.77
N THR A 574 -7.68 -3.63 -12.73
CA THR A 574 -8.19 -2.25 -12.77
C THR A 574 -7.02 -1.28 -12.91
N VAL A 575 -7.12 -0.32 -13.83
CA VAL A 575 -6.16 0.78 -14.02
C VAL A 575 -6.85 2.09 -13.74
N ARG A 576 -6.30 2.90 -12.85
CA ARG A 576 -6.88 4.17 -12.41
C ARG A 576 -6.11 5.38 -12.95
N ASN A 577 -6.87 6.38 -13.41
CA ASN A 577 -6.33 7.66 -13.84
C ASN A 577 -6.82 8.78 -12.93
N PHE A 578 -5.88 9.43 -12.23
CA PHE A 578 -6.16 10.58 -11.36
C PHE A 578 -6.12 11.92 -12.11
N ARG A 579 -5.52 11.93 -13.30
CA ARG A 579 -5.23 13.15 -14.06
C ARG A 579 -6.51 13.72 -14.67
N ASP A 580 -6.51 15.04 -14.86
CA ASP A 580 -7.54 15.77 -15.61
C ASP A 580 -7.50 15.57 -17.13
N ARG A 581 -6.63 14.67 -17.60
CA ARG A 581 -6.47 14.32 -19.01
C ARG A 581 -6.45 12.80 -19.18
N PRO A 582 -6.74 12.28 -20.38
CA PRO A 582 -6.51 10.87 -20.69
C PRO A 582 -5.05 10.45 -20.44
N GLN A 583 -4.88 9.20 -20.03
CA GLN A 583 -3.59 8.57 -19.74
C GLN A 583 -3.44 7.28 -20.53
N ARG A 584 -2.36 7.15 -21.30
CA ARG A 584 -1.99 5.88 -21.92
C ARG A 584 -1.32 4.98 -20.88
N HIS A 585 -1.55 3.69 -20.99
CA HIS A 585 -0.84 2.70 -20.19
C HIS A 585 -0.43 1.50 -21.03
N GLU A 586 0.65 0.87 -20.60
CA GLU A 586 1.12 -0.42 -21.05
C GLU A 586 1.54 -1.20 -19.80
N ILE A 587 0.84 -2.31 -19.53
CA ILE A 587 1.05 -3.12 -18.32
C ILE A 587 1.30 -4.56 -18.76
N HIS A 588 2.46 -5.08 -18.38
CA HIS A 588 2.82 -6.48 -18.66
C HIS A 588 2.75 -7.31 -17.38
N LEU A 589 2.03 -8.42 -17.44
CA LEU A 589 1.99 -9.38 -16.34
C LEU A 589 3.27 -10.23 -16.38
N ARG A 590 4.11 -10.15 -15.35
CA ARG A 590 5.35 -10.92 -15.24
C ARG A 590 5.06 -12.28 -14.61
N LEU A 591 4.60 -13.20 -15.45
CA LEU A 591 4.18 -14.54 -15.05
C LEU A 591 5.37 -15.48 -14.78
N PRO A 592 5.25 -16.41 -13.81
CA PRO A 592 6.24 -17.46 -13.63
C PRO A 592 6.20 -18.47 -14.78
N PRO A 593 7.28 -19.27 -14.96
CA PRO A 593 7.27 -20.38 -15.92
C PRO A 593 6.06 -21.29 -15.74
N GLY A 594 5.47 -21.73 -16.85
CA GLY A 594 4.29 -22.59 -16.85
C GLY A 594 2.95 -21.86 -16.68
N VAL A 595 2.92 -20.53 -16.56
CA VAL A 595 1.67 -19.76 -16.53
C VAL A 595 1.62 -18.80 -17.72
N THR A 596 0.46 -18.71 -18.36
CA THR A 596 0.19 -17.81 -19.49
C THR A 596 -1.02 -16.92 -19.17
N ALA A 597 -1.11 -15.78 -19.85
CA ALA A 597 -2.23 -14.84 -19.75
C ALA A 597 -2.74 -14.48 -21.14
N ASP A 598 -4.06 -14.35 -21.25
CA ASP A 598 -4.74 -13.79 -22.42
C ASP A 598 -5.69 -12.64 -21.98
N PRO A 599 -5.42 -11.38 -22.37
CA PRO A 599 -4.21 -10.93 -23.07
C PRO A 599 -2.97 -10.93 -22.15
N PRO A 600 -1.74 -11.07 -22.69
CA PRO A 600 -0.51 -11.06 -21.91
C PRO A 600 -0.09 -9.65 -21.44
N SER A 601 -0.59 -8.62 -22.11
CA SER A 601 -0.36 -7.21 -21.79
C SER A 601 -1.63 -6.39 -21.95
N LEU A 602 -1.75 -5.35 -21.13
CA LEU A 602 -2.87 -4.43 -21.11
C LEU A 602 -2.39 -3.10 -21.67
N VAL A 603 -2.81 -2.80 -22.89
CA VAL A 603 -2.45 -1.56 -23.58
C VAL A 603 -3.73 -0.80 -23.86
N GLY A 604 -3.80 0.45 -23.38
CA GLY A 604 -5.03 1.21 -23.49
C GLY A 604 -4.88 2.68 -23.12
N THR A 605 -6.01 3.36 -23.05
CA THR A 605 -6.11 4.75 -22.58
C THR A 605 -7.26 4.84 -21.60
N VAL A 606 -6.98 5.34 -20.41
CA VAL A 606 -7.99 5.60 -19.37
C VAL A 606 -8.39 7.07 -19.47
N ALA A 607 -9.70 7.36 -19.46
CA ALA A 607 -10.20 8.73 -19.48
C ALA A 607 -9.77 9.51 -18.22
N ALA A 608 -9.90 10.85 -18.26
CA ALA A 608 -9.59 11.70 -17.10
C ALA A 608 -10.42 11.29 -15.88
N LYS A 609 -9.81 11.27 -14.69
CA LYS A 609 -10.47 10.98 -13.41
C LYS A 609 -11.37 9.74 -13.43
N SER A 610 -10.92 8.68 -14.10
CA SER A 610 -11.70 7.45 -14.28
C SER A 610 -10.86 6.19 -14.04
N ARG A 611 -11.51 5.03 -14.18
CA ARG A 611 -10.87 3.71 -14.08
C ARG A 611 -11.32 2.84 -15.24
N GLU A 612 -10.40 2.04 -15.77
CA GLU A 612 -10.68 1.03 -16.79
C GLU A 612 -10.43 -0.37 -16.21
N ARG A 613 -11.17 -1.38 -16.68
CA ARG A 613 -11.03 -2.77 -16.22
C ARG A 613 -10.74 -3.69 -17.39
N TYR A 614 -9.80 -4.60 -17.17
CA TYR A 614 -9.39 -5.61 -18.13
C TYR A 614 -9.57 -6.99 -17.53
N THR A 615 -10.29 -7.87 -18.21
CA THR A 615 -10.34 -9.29 -17.84
C THR A 615 -9.17 -10.01 -18.48
N VAL A 616 -8.40 -10.72 -17.66
CA VAL A 616 -7.26 -11.54 -18.07
C VAL A 616 -7.55 -12.98 -17.69
N THR A 617 -7.49 -13.88 -18.67
CA THR A 617 -7.58 -15.32 -18.44
C THR A 617 -6.18 -15.87 -18.19
N LEU A 618 -5.93 -16.35 -16.98
CA LEU A 618 -4.70 -17.07 -16.61
C LEU A 618 -4.86 -18.55 -16.88
N THR A 619 -3.85 -19.17 -17.47
CA THR A 619 -3.80 -20.62 -17.69
C THR A 619 -2.49 -21.21 -17.18
N ALA A 620 -2.58 -22.20 -16.30
CA ALA A 620 -1.44 -22.95 -15.77
C ALA A 620 -1.23 -24.29 -16.49
N ASP A 621 0.01 -24.52 -16.91
CA ASP A 621 0.51 -25.81 -17.36
C ASP A 621 1.05 -26.60 -16.15
N PRO A 622 0.35 -27.67 -15.69
CA PRO A 622 0.71 -28.41 -14.50
C PRO A 622 2.07 -29.13 -14.60
N GLU A 623 2.61 -29.32 -15.81
CA GLU A 623 3.93 -29.95 -16.00
C GLU A 623 5.07 -28.94 -15.86
N ARG A 624 4.78 -27.64 -15.99
CA ARG A 624 5.79 -26.57 -16.02
C ARG A 624 5.69 -25.60 -14.87
N VAL A 625 4.50 -25.44 -14.27
CA VAL A 625 4.29 -24.53 -13.16
C VAL A 625 4.92 -25.09 -11.90
N GLU A 626 5.80 -24.30 -11.27
CA GLU A 626 6.38 -24.73 -10.01
C GLU A 626 5.35 -24.65 -8.87
N PRO A 627 5.38 -25.59 -7.90
CA PRO A 627 4.46 -25.60 -6.78
C PRO A 627 4.53 -24.36 -5.90
N GLY A 628 3.39 -24.05 -5.29
CA GLY A 628 3.27 -23.10 -4.19
C GLY A 628 2.99 -21.67 -4.64
N LEU A 629 3.18 -20.73 -3.70
CA LEU A 629 2.87 -19.33 -3.90
C LEU A 629 3.87 -18.67 -4.86
N ARG A 630 3.36 -17.89 -5.82
CA ARG A 630 4.16 -17.04 -6.72
C ARG A 630 3.59 -15.64 -6.74
N ILE A 631 4.49 -14.67 -6.82
CA ILE A 631 4.15 -13.25 -7.00
C ILE A 631 4.11 -13.01 -8.50
N VAL A 632 3.06 -12.36 -8.99
CA VAL A 632 2.94 -11.92 -10.38
C VAL A 632 2.99 -10.38 -10.41
N PRO A 633 4.16 -9.79 -10.69
CA PRO A 633 4.28 -8.36 -10.81
C PRO A 633 3.58 -7.79 -12.05
N PHE A 634 3.08 -6.57 -11.90
CA PHE A 634 2.71 -5.71 -13.01
C PHE A 634 3.90 -4.82 -13.37
N ASP A 635 4.49 -5.02 -14.55
CA ASP A 635 5.49 -4.10 -15.10
C ASP A 635 4.75 -2.97 -15.82
N ILE A 636 4.77 -1.79 -15.19
CA ILE A 636 3.85 -0.69 -15.51
C ILE A 636 4.58 0.45 -16.22
N GLN A 637 3.97 0.92 -17.31
CA GLN A 637 4.29 2.18 -17.96
C GLN A 637 3.03 3.04 -18.10
N LEU A 638 3.13 4.32 -17.72
CA LEU A 638 2.09 5.32 -17.92
C LEU A 638 2.63 6.47 -18.77
N ASP A 639 2.01 6.72 -19.92
CA ASP A 639 2.56 7.58 -20.97
C ASP A 639 4.05 7.26 -21.24
N ASP A 640 4.96 8.19 -20.98
CA ASP A 640 6.41 8.05 -21.19
C ASP A 640 7.18 7.62 -19.92
N ARG A 641 6.50 7.46 -18.78
CA ARG A 641 7.13 7.08 -17.50
C ARG A 641 6.99 5.58 -17.25
N ARG A 642 8.13 4.89 -17.14
CA ARG A 642 8.21 3.49 -16.71
C ARG A 642 8.32 3.44 -15.19
N TYR A 643 7.32 2.85 -14.55
CA TYR A 643 7.31 2.61 -13.10
C TYR A 643 7.92 1.25 -12.75
N GLY A 644 8.00 0.34 -13.72
CA GLY A 644 8.50 -1.01 -13.48
C GLY A 644 7.52 -1.85 -12.70
N GLN A 645 8.04 -2.86 -12.02
CA GLN A 645 7.29 -3.88 -11.31
C GLN A 645 6.76 -3.40 -9.94
N LEU A 646 5.87 -2.40 -9.95
CA LEU A 646 5.45 -1.65 -8.76
C LEU A 646 4.33 -2.32 -7.95
N PHE A 647 3.40 -3.02 -8.59
CA PHE A 647 2.32 -3.74 -7.90
C PHE A 647 2.31 -5.21 -8.32
N ASP A 648 1.54 -6.03 -7.62
CA ASP A 648 1.43 -7.44 -7.88
C ASP A 648 0.07 -8.03 -7.51
N PHE A 649 -0.10 -9.30 -7.87
CA PHE A 649 -1.08 -10.20 -7.28
C PHE A 649 -0.42 -11.56 -7.07
N LEU A 650 -1.12 -12.45 -6.36
CA LEU A 650 -0.59 -13.76 -5.98
C LEU A 650 -1.31 -14.87 -6.75
N ILE A 651 -0.53 -15.85 -7.18
CA ILE A 651 -1.05 -17.13 -7.65
C ILE A 651 -0.55 -18.25 -6.75
N GLN A 652 -1.33 -19.30 -6.61
CA GLN A 652 -0.89 -20.54 -5.99
C GLN A 652 -1.12 -21.70 -6.95
N ALA A 653 -0.08 -22.50 -7.18
CA ALA A 653 -0.13 -23.66 -8.06
C ALA A 653 0.08 -24.97 -7.27
N ALA A 654 -0.50 -26.06 -7.79
CA ALA A 654 -0.35 -27.39 -7.22
C ALA A 654 1.08 -27.90 -7.47
N PRO A 655 1.61 -28.82 -6.64
CA PRO A 655 2.79 -29.58 -7.02
C PRO A 655 2.54 -30.37 -8.32
N PRO A 656 3.57 -30.57 -9.16
CA PRO A 656 3.49 -31.48 -10.29
C PRO A 656 2.98 -32.83 -9.78
N ALA A 657 2.03 -33.44 -10.50
CA ALA A 657 1.56 -34.77 -10.14
C ALA A 657 2.77 -35.72 -10.07
N GLU A 658 2.99 -36.35 -8.91
CA GLU A 658 4.00 -37.41 -8.81
C GLU A 658 3.67 -38.45 -9.89
N ALA A 659 4.67 -38.77 -10.73
CA ALA A 659 4.53 -39.85 -11.69
C ALA A 659 4.12 -41.09 -10.92
N GLN A 660 2.90 -41.57 -11.17
CA GLN A 660 2.43 -42.83 -10.62
C GLN A 660 3.44 -43.91 -11.04
N THR A 661 4.31 -44.32 -10.12
CA THR A 661 5.03 -45.57 -10.26
C THR A 661 3.96 -46.65 -10.19
N GLU A 662 3.61 -47.22 -11.34
CA GLU A 662 2.72 -48.37 -11.44
C GLU A 662 3.19 -49.50 -10.50
N PRO A 663 2.24 -50.26 -9.92
CA PRO A 663 2.45 -51.12 -8.75
C PRO A 663 3.42 -52.29 -8.94
#